data_AF-A0A8C3N9T8-F1
#
_entry.id   AF-A0A8C3N9T8-F1
#
_cell.length_a   1.000
_cell.length_b   1.000
_cell.length_c   1.000
_cell.angle_alpha   90.00
_cell.angle_beta   90.00
_cell.angle_gamma   90.00
#
_symmetry.space_group_name_H-M   'P 1'
#
loop_
_entity.id
_entity.type
_entity.pdbx_description
1 polymer ?
#
loop_
_entity_poly.entity_id
_entity_poly.type
_entity_poly.pdbx_seq_one_letter_code
_entity_poly.pdbx_strand_id
1 'polypeptide(L)'
;MLVAPLRCARRHTFLTGIAAMATVGTPGPPSVPHHTNRLINEKSPYLLQHAHNPVDWYPWGQEAFDKAKTENKLIFLSVGYSTCHWCHVMEEESFKSKEIGEIMNEHFVCIKVDREERPDVDKIYMTFVQWKENKDVLLESSQRILEALRHTSEIRVQGQESPPPAKEVMDTCFQQLSRSYDEDYGGFSKSPKFPTPVNLNFMFTYWALHQTTPEGARALQMALHTLKMMAHGGIHDHIGQGFHRYSTDQHWHVPHFEKMLYDQGQLAAMYSKAFQISGDEFFADVVRDILLYVSRDLSDQAGGFYSAEDADSYPTTTSREKREGAFCVWTAKELQALLPDPVEGATEGTTLGDVFMHHYGVEEAGNVDPMKDPHQELKGKNVLIARYPLELTAARFGLEPGQLSALLQECQQRLSSARAQRPRPHLDTKMLAAWNGLMISGFAQAGATLAEQGYVSRAAQAAAFLRTHLFDPDSGRLLRSCYRGKHNSVEQIAVPIQGFLEDYVFVIQALFDLYEASLDQGWLEWALHLQHMQDKLFWDPKGFAYFSTEASDPSLLLRLKDDQDGAEPTPNSVAVTNLLRAACYSGHMDWVEKAGKILAAFSERLQKIPITLPEMVRATAVFHHTLKQVWAGAHCSLQDLQWHGCSYSSVFSLLPSTLPLDRLSSVGTPKEKTPKRCCIVSTLSSAQTRCWWSQMETALGSSTASCLSLHPWRGRMGKPLPISAATSPAPCLSPLSRSCVGCSAHEPVSPAARGKARVGQTGTGTWENLIIEAT
;
A
#
# COMPACT_ATOMS: atom_id res chain seq x y z
N MET A 1 -6.67 -49.35 -15.46
CA MET A 1 -7.00 -48.22 -16.35
C MET A 1 -6.04 -48.24 -17.52
N LEU A 2 -6.50 -48.61 -18.70
CA LEU A 2 -5.72 -48.62 -19.95
C LEU A 2 -5.81 -47.22 -20.59
N VAL A 3 -4.65 -46.58 -20.82
CA VAL A 3 -4.53 -45.40 -21.69
C VAL A 3 -4.08 -45.90 -23.05
N ALA A 4 -4.86 -45.69 -24.11
CA ALA A 4 -4.52 -46.05 -25.47
C ALA A 4 -4.40 -44.79 -26.34
N PRO A 5 -3.29 -44.57 -27.06
CA PRO A 5 -3.16 -43.47 -28.01
C PRO A 5 -3.60 -43.92 -29.40
N LEU A 6 -4.73 -43.39 -29.89
CA LEU A 6 -5.12 -43.53 -31.30
C LEU A 6 -4.50 -42.39 -32.10
N ARG A 7 -3.41 -42.69 -32.82
CA ARG A 7 -2.90 -41.86 -33.93
C ARG A 7 -3.61 -42.29 -35.21
N CYS A 8 -4.35 -41.38 -35.85
CA CYS A 8 -4.77 -41.56 -37.23
C CYS A 8 -3.98 -40.60 -38.13
N ALA A 9 -3.29 -41.15 -39.11
CA ALA A 9 -2.58 -40.43 -40.14
C ALA A 9 -3.17 -40.85 -41.49
N ARG A 10 -3.65 -39.90 -42.31
CA ARG A 10 -3.46 -39.90 -43.77
C ARG A 10 -3.98 -38.64 -44.47
N ARG A 11 -3.06 -38.14 -45.31
CA ARG A 11 -3.13 -37.21 -46.46
C ARG A 11 -4.48 -37.06 -47.17
N HIS A 12 -4.76 -35.84 -47.66
CA HIS A 12 -5.02 -35.59 -49.09
C HIS A 12 -4.84 -34.11 -49.48
N THR A 13 -4.88 -33.87 -50.78
CA THR A 13 -4.11 -32.91 -51.57
C THR A 13 -5.09 -32.09 -52.41
N PHE A 14 -4.84 -30.79 -52.57
CA PHE A 14 -5.12 -29.94 -53.76
C PHE A 14 -6.57 -29.63 -54.26
N LEU A 15 -6.80 -28.30 -54.37
CA LEU A 15 -7.37 -27.49 -55.48
C LEU A 15 -8.87 -27.51 -55.88
N THR A 16 -9.28 -26.30 -56.32
CA THR A 16 -10.52 -25.87 -57.02
C THR A 16 -11.75 -25.67 -56.11
N GLY A 17 -12.56 -24.61 -56.16
CA GLY A 17 -12.69 -23.45 -57.05
C GLY A 17 -14.15 -22.96 -56.96
N ILE A 18 -14.36 -21.68 -57.28
CA ILE A 18 -15.65 -21.03 -57.65
C ILE A 18 -16.43 -20.33 -56.52
N ALA A 19 -16.62 -19.03 -56.78
CA ALA A 19 -17.48 -18.08 -56.10
C ALA A 19 -18.96 -18.30 -56.44
N ALA A 20 -19.84 -18.06 -55.46
CA ALA A 20 -21.24 -17.72 -55.72
C ALA A 20 -21.73 -16.71 -54.67
N MET A 21 -22.22 -15.57 -55.16
CA MET A 21 -22.91 -14.56 -54.38
C MET A 21 -24.19 -15.15 -53.77
N ALA A 22 -24.39 -14.98 -52.47
CA ALA A 22 -25.64 -15.30 -51.79
C ALA A 22 -26.40 -14.01 -51.47
N THR A 23 -27.56 -13.90 -52.08
CA THR A 23 -28.63 -12.96 -51.77
C THR A 23 -29.09 -13.10 -50.32
N VAL A 24 -29.41 -11.96 -49.69
CA VAL A 24 -29.97 -11.89 -48.34
C VAL A 24 -31.34 -12.57 -48.33
N GLY A 25 -31.39 -13.81 -47.85
CA GLY A 25 -32.61 -14.47 -47.43
C GLY A 25 -32.94 -14.08 -45.99
N THR A 26 -34.17 -13.65 -45.75
CA THR A 26 -34.72 -13.47 -44.40
C THR A 26 -34.58 -14.77 -43.60
N PRO A 27 -34.15 -14.74 -42.33
CA PRO A 27 -34.02 -15.95 -41.53
C PRO A 27 -35.42 -16.54 -41.31
N GLY A 28 -35.61 -17.78 -41.75
CA GLY A 28 -36.75 -18.59 -41.36
C GLY A 28 -36.73 -18.82 -39.84
N PRO A 29 -37.87 -19.24 -39.24
CA PRO A 29 -37.92 -19.53 -37.82
C PRO A 29 -36.88 -20.63 -37.49
N PRO A 30 -36.19 -20.53 -36.34
CA PRO A 30 -35.13 -21.46 -35.98
C PRO A 30 -35.68 -22.90 -35.98
N SER A 31 -35.00 -23.80 -36.70
CA SER A 31 -35.31 -25.22 -36.71
C SER A 31 -35.21 -25.78 -35.29
N VAL A 32 -36.25 -26.48 -34.84
CA VAL A 32 -36.29 -27.09 -33.50
C VAL A 32 -35.13 -28.09 -33.37
N PRO A 33 -34.25 -27.97 -32.36
CA PRO A 33 -33.11 -28.86 -32.20
C PRO A 33 -33.57 -30.31 -31.97
N HIS A 34 -32.94 -31.27 -32.67
CA HIS A 34 -33.32 -32.70 -32.62
C HIS A 34 -33.02 -33.38 -31.27
N HIS A 35 -32.04 -32.88 -30.53
CA HIS A 35 -31.66 -33.36 -29.20
C HIS A 35 -31.55 -32.16 -28.25
N THR A 36 -32.00 -32.33 -27.01
CA THR A 36 -31.80 -31.35 -25.94
C THR A 36 -31.56 -32.12 -24.65
N ASN A 37 -30.41 -31.87 -24.01
CA ASN A 37 -30.01 -32.46 -22.75
C ASN A 37 -30.16 -31.44 -21.61
N ARG A 38 -29.73 -31.82 -20.40
CA ARG A 38 -29.96 -31.06 -19.16
C ARG A 38 -29.18 -29.75 -19.09
N LEU A 39 -28.11 -29.61 -19.89
CA LEU A 39 -27.30 -28.39 -19.91
C LEU A 39 -28.08 -27.16 -20.42
N ILE A 40 -29.24 -27.34 -21.05
CA ILE A 40 -30.10 -26.22 -21.48
C ILE A 40 -30.56 -25.33 -20.30
N ASN A 41 -30.51 -25.86 -19.08
CA ASN A 41 -30.90 -25.13 -17.85
C ASN A 41 -29.71 -24.48 -17.15
N GLU A 42 -28.48 -24.68 -17.64
CA GLU A 42 -27.28 -24.09 -17.07
C GLU A 42 -27.09 -22.63 -17.49
N LYS A 43 -26.27 -21.89 -16.74
CA LYS A 43 -25.98 -20.47 -17.03
C LYS A 43 -24.65 -20.26 -17.75
N SER A 44 -23.72 -21.22 -17.70
CA SER A 44 -22.47 -21.19 -18.44
C SER A 44 -22.72 -21.10 -19.95
N PRO A 45 -22.14 -20.09 -20.64
CA PRO A 45 -22.14 -20.04 -22.10
C PRO A 45 -21.51 -21.29 -22.74
N TYR A 46 -20.47 -21.85 -22.11
CA TYR A 46 -19.79 -23.07 -22.57
C TYR A 46 -20.67 -24.31 -22.44
N LEU A 47 -21.36 -24.50 -21.31
CA LEU A 47 -22.27 -25.64 -21.15
C LEU A 47 -23.50 -25.54 -22.05
N LEU A 48 -24.07 -24.33 -22.17
CA LEU A 48 -25.21 -24.07 -23.05
C LEU A 48 -24.89 -24.36 -24.53
N GLN A 49 -23.66 -24.11 -24.98
CA GLN A 49 -23.22 -24.48 -26.32
C GLN A 49 -23.39 -25.98 -26.60
N HIS A 50 -23.26 -26.83 -25.58
CA HIS A 50 -23.36 -28.28 -25.68
C HIS A 50 -24.76 -28.85 -25.39
N ALA A 51 -25.74 -27.99 -25.09
CA ALA A 51 -27.08 -28.41 -24.66
C ALA A 51 -27.87 -29.22 -25.70
N HIS A 52 -27.50 -29.12 -26.98
CA HIS A 52 -28.17 -29.80 -28.08
C HIS A 52 -27.34 -30.93 -28.72
N ASN A 53 -26.25 -31.33 -28.09
CA ASN A 53 -25.44 -32.45 -28.55
C ASN A 53 -26.17 -33.80 -28.35
N PRO A 54 -25.96 -34.80 -29.23
CA PRO A 54 -26.54 -36.15 -29.07
C PRO A 54 -26.08 -36.91 -27.82
N VAL A 55 -24.92 -36.55 -27.26
CA VAL A 55 -24.48 -37.06 -25.95
C VAL A 55 -25.38 -36.49 -24.86
N ASP A 56 -25.91 -37.34 -23.98
CA ASP A 56 -26.79 -36.97 -22.86
C ASP A 56 -25.94 -36.38 -21.71
N TRP A 57 -25.54 -35.13 -21.88
CA TRP A 57 -24.73 -34.42 -20.91
C TRP A 57 -25.52 -34.03 -19.66
N TYR A 58 -24.91 -34.29 -18.51
CA TYR A 58 -25.33 -33.78 -17.22
C TYR A 58 -24.41 -32.64 -16.78
N PRO A 59 -24.95 -31.61 -16.11
CA PRO A 59 -24.11 -30.70 -15.34
C PRO A 59 -23.52 -31.43 -14.14
N TRP A 60 -22.46 -30.87 -13.57
CA TRP A 60 -21.86 -31.41 -12.36
C TRP A 60 -22.82 -31.28 -11.16
N GLY A 61 -23.40 -32.39 -10.71
CA GLY A 61 -24.36 -32.37 -9.62
C GLY A 61 -24.84 -33.75 -9.17
N GLN A 62 -25.60 -33.77 -8.07
CA GLN A 62 -26.02 -35.00 -7.40
C GLN A 62 -26.85 -35.93 -8.30
N GLU A 63 -27.68 -35.37 -9.20
CA GLU A 63 -28.48 -36.15 -10.15
C GLU A 63 -27.61 -37.07 -11.02
N ALA A 64 -26.49 -36.55 -11.54
CA ALA A 64 -25.58 -37.33 -12.38
C ALA A 64 -24.89 -38.44 -11.58
N PHE A 65 -24.49 -38.15 -10.34
CA PHE A 65 -23.84 -39.12 -9.46
C PHE A 65 -24.79 -40.22 -9.01
N ASP A 66 -26.01 -39.86 -8.62
CA ASP A 66 -27.03 -40.83 -8.22
C ASP A 66 -27.41 -41.75 -9.38
N LYS A 67 -27.51 -41.20 -10.60
CA LYS A 67 -27.72 -42.00 -11.81
C LYS A 67 -26.58 -42.96 -12.06
N ALA A 68 -25.33 -42.49 -11.99
CA ALA A 68 -24.15 -43.33 -12.20
C ALA A 68 -24.10 -44.49 -11.19
N LYS A 69 -24.43 -44.23 -9.91
CA LYS A 69 -24.52 -45.26 -8.86
C LYS A 69 -25.66 -46.24 -9.11
N THR A 70 -26.85 -45.73 -9.43
CA THR A 70 -28.05 -46.54 -9.63
C THR A 70 -27.93 -47.45 -10.84
N GLU A 71 -27.38 -46.94 -11.94
CA GLU A 71 -27.17 -47.70 -13.18
C GLU A 71 -25.86 -48.51 -13.18
N ASN A 72 -25.04 -48.38 -12.13
CA ASN A 72 -23.71 -48.96 -12.03
C ASN A 72 -22.85 -48.68 -13.28
N LYS A 73 -22.88 -47.44 -13.74
CA LYS A 73 -22.13 -46.95 -14.90
C LYS A 73 -20.98 -46.06 -14.49
N LEU A 74 -19.91 -46.10 -15.28
CA LEU A 74 -18.78 -45.19 -15.11
C LEU A 74 -19.18 -43.77 -15.53
N ILE A 75 -18.58 -42.77 -14.89
CA ILE A 75 -18.74 -41.38 -15.26
C ILE A 75 -17.69 -41.03 -16.31
N PHE A 76 -18.13 -40.47 -17.44
CA PHE A 76 -17.25 -39.81 -18.39
C PHE A 76 -17.27 -38.31 -18.11
N LEU A 77 -16.17 -37.80 -17.53
CA LEU A 77 -16.03 -36.39 -17.17
C LEU A 77 -15.26 -35.63 -18.25
N SER A 78 -15.89 -34.61 -18.83
CA SER A 78 -15.29 -33.73 -19.84
C SER A 78 -15.26 -32.30 -19.29
N VAL A 79 -14.05 -31.77 -19.06
CA VAL A 79 -13.82 -30.44 -18.51
C VAL A 79 -13.25 -29.53 -19.60
N GLY A 80 -13.81 -28.32 -19.76
CA GLY A 80 -13.36 -27.36 -20.76
C GLY A 80 -13.84 -25.94 -20.47
N TYR A 81 -13.57 -24.99 -21.37
CA TYR A 81 -14.01 -23.60 -21.24
C TYR A 81 -14.19 -22.94 -22.61
N SER A 82 -14.92 -21.82 -22.63
CA SER A 82 -15.48 -21.20 -23.85
C SER A 82 -14.45 -20.72 -24.88
N THR A 83 -13.32 -20.15 -24.44
CA THR A 83 -12.28 -19.59 -25.33
C THR A 83 -11.29 -20.64 -25.83
N CYS A 84 -11.51 -21.89 -25.48
CA CYS A 84 -10.53 -22.93 -25.67
C CYS A 84 -10.71 -23.55 -27.08
N HIS A 85 -9.64 -23.62 -27.87
CA HIS A 85 -9.67 -24.10 -29.26
C HIS A 85 -10.06 -25.59 -29.47
N TRP A 86 -9.39 -26.54 -28.81
CA TRP A 86 -9.61 -27.99 -28.99
C TRP A 86 -10.93 -28.54 -28.43
N CYS A 87 -11.59 -27.87 -27.49
CA CYS A 87 -12.95 -28.23 -27.07
C CYS A 87 -13.94 -28.05 -28.20
N HIS A 88 -13.79 -26.99 -28.99
CA HIS A 88 -14.61 -26.76 -30.18
C HIS A 88 -14.33 -27.81 -31.26
N VAL A 89 -13.06 -28.17 -31.47
CA VAL A 89 -12.68 -29.25 -32.41
C VAL A 89 -13.26 -30.60 -31.97
N MET A 90 -13.12 -30.98 -30.71
CA MET A 90 -13.68 -32.23 -30.18
C MET A 90 -15.21 -32.25 -30.18
N GLU A 91 -15.85 -31.12 -29.94
CA GLU A 91 -17.29 -31.01 -30.08
C GLU A 91 -17.73 -31.30 -31.52
N GLU A 92 -17.09 -30.65 -32.50
CA GLU A 92 -17.44 -30.79 -33.91
C GLU A 92 -17.14 -32.19 -34.46
N GLU A 93 -16.00 -32.76 -34.11
CA GLU A 93 -15.54 -34.04 -34.65
C GLU A 93 -16.09 -35.27 -33.91
N SER A 94 -16.46 -35.13 -32.63
CA SER A 94 -16.88 -36.26 -31.79
C SER A 94 -18.26 -36.08 -31.17
N PHE A 95 -18.47 -35.04 -30.37
CA PHE A 95 -19.67 -34.96 -29.53
C PHE A 95 -20.96 -34.56 -30.26
N LYS A 96 -20.86 -34.08 -31.51
CA LYS A 96 -21.99 -33.90 -32.43
C LYS A 96 -22.34 -35.16 -33.24
N SER A 97 -21.51 -36.20 -33.21
CA SER A 97 -21.81 -37.46 -33.90
C SER A 97 -22.85 -38.26 -33.12
N LYS A 98 -23.96 -38.61 -33.80
CA LYS A 98 -25.04 -39.40 -33.20
C LYS A 98 -24.58 -40.80 -32.79
N GLU A 99 -23.77 -41.45 -33.62
CA GLU A 99 -23.24 -42.79 -33.37
C GLU A 99 -22.33 -42.81 -32.13
N ILE A 100 -21.46 -41.80 -31.98
CA ILE A 100 -20.61 -41.66 -30.79
C ILE A 100 -21.47 -41.34 -29.56
N GLY A 101 -22.48 -40.48 -29.71
CA GLY A 101 -23.43 -40.17 -28.64
C GLY A 101 -24.15 -41.40 -28.11
N GLU A 102 -24.63 -42.28 -28.98
CA GLU A 102 -25.30 -43.53 -28.60
C GLU A 102 -24.38 -44.44 -27.78
N ILE A 103 -23.15 -44.65 -28.23
CA ILE A 103 -22.15 -45.48 -27.53
C ILE A 103 -21.80 -44.87 -26.15
N MET A 104 -21.58 -43.56 -26.11
CA MET A 104 -21.24 -42.88 -24.85
C MET A 104 -22.37 -42.96 -23.83
N ASN A 105 -23.61 -42.74 -24.27
CA ASN A 105 -24.80 -42.79 -23.40
C ASN A 105 -25.13 -44.23 -22.94
N GLU A 106 -24.80 -45.24 -23.74
CA GLU A 106 -24.96 -46.64 -23.36
C GLU A 106 -24.01 -47.03 -22.23
N HIS A 107 -22.74 -46.63 -22.31
CA HIS A 107 -21.70 -47.13 -21.40
C HIS A 107 -21.36 -46.18 -20.24
N PHE A 108 -21.67 -44.89 -20.35
CA PHE A 108 -21.28 -43.89 -19.36
C PHE A 108 -22.43 -42.97 -18.94
N VAL A 109 -22.31 -42.42 -17.74
CA VAL A 109 -22.99 -41.17 -17.39
C VAL A 109 -22.05 -40.01 -17.73
N CYS A 110 -22.42 -39.24 -18.75
CA CYS A 110 -21.57 -38.20 -19.31
C CYS A 110 -21.78 -36.86 -18.58
N ILE A 111 -20.74 -36.33 -17.96
CA ILE A 111 -20.78 -35.06 -17.21
C ILE A 111 -19.89 -34.03 -17.90
N LYS A 112 -20.46 -32.86 -18.19
CA LYS A 112 -19.76 -31.72 -18.79
C LYS A 112 -19.55 -30.65 -17.72
N VAL A 113 -18.35 -30.11 -17.66
CA VAL A 113 -17.99 -29.08 -16.66
C VAL A 113 -17.30 -27.91 -17.34
N ASP A 114 -17.79 -26.71 -17.04
CA ASP A 114 -17.07 -25.48 -17.34
C ASP A 114 -16.01 -25.26 -16.26
N ARG A 115 -14.76 -25.27 -16.68
CA ARG A 115 -13.60 -25.02 -15.82
C ARG A 115 -13.64 -23.63 -15.20
N GLU A 116 -14.18 -22.63 -15.89
CA GLU A 116 -14.23 -21.26 -15.38
C GLU A 116 -15.27 -21.14 -14.26
N GLU A 117 -16.38 -21.90 -14.33
CA GLU A 117 -17.38 -21.97 -13.26
C GLU A 117 -16.96 -22.90 -12.12
N ARG A 118 -16.32 -24.02 -12.44
CA ARG A 118 -15.88 -25.05 -11.49
C ARG A 118 -14.37 -25.28 -11.54
N PRO A 119 -13.57 -24.24 -11.23
CA PRO A 119 -12.11 -24.37 -11.18
C PRO A 119 -11.69 -25.28 -10.01
N ASP A 120 -12.56 -25.48 -9.02
CA ASP A 120 -12.41 -26.47 -7.95
C ASP A 120 -12.40 -27.90 -8.50
N VAL A 121 -13.37 -28.26 -9.35
CA VAL A 121 -13.47 -29.59 -9.96
C VAL A 121 -12.28 -29.84 -10.89
N ASP A 122 -11.97 -28.87 -11.76
CA ASP A 122 -10.79 -28.92 -12.63
C ASP A 122 -9.50 -29.12 -11.81
N LYS A 123 -9.25 -28.27 -10.81
CA LYS A 123 -8.04 -28.39 -9.96
C LYS A 123 -7.96 -29.73 -9.24
N ILE A 124 -9.06 -30.26 -8.70
CA ILE A 124 -9.07 -31.54 -7.99
C ILE A 124 -8.67 -32.69 -8.92
N TYR A 125 -9.27 -32.76 -10.11
CA TYR A 125 -8.99 -33.85 -11.04
C TYR A 125 -7.64 -33.69 -11.74
N MET A 126 -7.20 -32.47 -12.03
CA MET A 126 -5.83 -32.18 -12.48
C MET A 126 -4.80 -32.58 -11.42
N THR A 127 -5.07 -32.26 -10.15
CA THR A 127 -4.23 -32.68 -9.02
C THR A 127 -4.24 -34.20 -8.88
N PHE A 128 -5.37 -34.87 -9.10
CA PHE A 128 -5.46 -36.34 -9.05
C PHE A 128 -4.68 -37.03 -10.18
N VAL A 129 -4.75 -36.52 -11.42
CA VAL A 129 -3.96 -37.03 -12.56
C VAL A 129 -2.47 -36.90 -12.25
N GLN A 130 -2.04 -35.72 -11.78
CA GLN A 130 -0.65 -35.49 -11.35
C GLN A 130 -0.25 -36.35 -10.15
N TRP A 131 -1.16 -36.54 -9.18
CA TRP A 131 -0.97 -37.39 -7.99
C TRP A 131 -0.79 -38.86 -8.33
N LYS A 132 -1.55 -39.38 -9.30
CA LYS A 132 -1.46 -40.78 -9.70
C LYS A 132 -0.15 -41.08 -10.45
N GLU A 133 0.36 -40.11 -11.21
CA GLU A 133 1.61 -40.23 -11.95
C GLU A 133 2.86 -39.96 -11.10
N ASN A 134 2.77 -39.11 -10.06
CA ASN A 134 3.92 -38.65 -9.29
C ASN A 134 3.66 -38.56 -7.77
N LYS A 135 2.98 -39.55 -7.18
CA LYS A 135 2.54 -39.54 -5.77
C LYS A 135 3.65 -39.25 -4.76
N ASP A 136 4.78 -39.96 -4.87
CA ASP A 136 5.88 -39.84 -3.91
C ASP A 136 6.63 -38.51 -4.07
N VAL A 137 6.77 -38.05 -5.33
CA VAL A 137 7.38 -36.75 -5.65
C VAL A 137 6.49 -35.60 -5.21
N LEU A 138 5.16 -35.72 -5.27
CA LEU A 138 4.21 -34.70 -4.82
C LEU A 138 4.06 -34.67 -3.29
N LEU A 139 4.16 -35.81 -2.60
CA LEU A 139 4.21 -35.83 -1.14
C LEU A 139 5.51 -35.21 -0.62
N GLU A 140 6.65 -35.60 -1.18
CA GLU A 140 7.94 -35.00 -0.84
C GLU A 140 8.03 -33.54 -1.28
N SER A 141 7.42 -33.16 -2.41
CA SER A 141 7.29 -31.76 -2.86
C SER A 141 6.34 -30.98 -1.96
N SER A 142 5.23 -31.55 -1.50
CA SER A 142 4.29 -30.87 -0.58
C SER A 142 4.89 -30.67 0.81
N GLN A 143 5.67 -31.63 1.30
CA GLN A 143 6.46 -31.47 2.52
C GLN A 143 7.56 -30.43 2.30
N ARG A 144 8.29 -30.47 1.18
CA ARG A 144 9.28 -29.44 0.83
C ARG A 144 8.66 -28.06 0.60
N ILE A 145 7.45 -27.96 0.06
CA ILE A 145 6.70 -26.71 -0.14
C ILE A 145 6.19 -26.21 1.20
N LEU A 146 5.62 -27.07 2.05
CA LEU A 146 5.20 -26.68 3.40
C LEU A 146 6.39 -26.33 4.27
N GLU A 147 7.52 -27.04 4.16
CA GLU A 147 8.79 -26.70 4.80
C GLU A 147 9.35 -25.40 4.23
N ALA A 148 9.33 -25.18 2.91
CA ALA A 148 9.79 -23.94 2.28
C ALA A 148 8.90 -22.74 2.66
N LEU A 149 7.58 -22.94 2.69
CA LEU A 149 6.60 -21.96 3.15
C LEU A 149 6.77 -21.70 4.64
N ARG A 150 7.01 -22.73 5.47
CA ARG A 150 7.38 -22.56 6.89
C ARG A 150 8.67 -21.78 7.04
N HIS A 151 9.71 -22.13 6.29
CA HIS A 151 11.01 -21.46 6.27
C HIS A 151 10.93 -20.01 5.77
N THR A 152 9.96 -19.68 4.90
CA THR A 152 9.73 -18.31 4.41
C THR A 152 8.82 -17.52 5.35
N SER A 153 7.85 -18.18 6.01
CA SER A 153 6.96 -17.58 7.01
C SER A 153 7.63 -17.34 8.36
N GLU A 154 8.61 -18.17 8.71
CA GLU A 154 9.40 -18.03 9.93
C GLU A 154 10.48 -16.99 9.69
N ILE A 155 10.22 -15.75 10.09
CA ILE A 155 11.30 -14.82 10.44
C ILE A 155 12.04 -15.46 11.61
N ARG A 156 13.08 -16.25 11.28
CA ARG A 156 13.92 -16.89 12.27
C ARG A 156 14.87 -15.84 12.81
N VAL A 157 14.88 -15.69 14.13
CA VAL A 157 15.99 -15.06 14.84
C VAL A 157 17.22 -15.93 14.60
N GLN A 158 17.91 -15.74 13.48
CA GLN A 158 19.22 -16.34 13.25
C GLN A 158 20.25 -15.56 14.08
N GLY A 159 20.25 -15.82 15.38
CA GLY A 159 21.39 -15.57 16.26
C GLY A 159 21.75 -14.12 16.57
N GLN A 160 20.95 -13.12 16.23
CA GLN A 160 21.16 -11.75 16.72
C GLN A 160 20.22 -11.47 17.90
N GLU A 161 20.78 -11.34 19.10
CA GLU A 161 20.04 -10.95 20.32
C GLU A 161 19.81 -9.44 20.42
N SER A 162 20.39 -8.65 19.50
CA SER A 162 20.35 -7.19 19.53
C SER A 162 19.84 -6.59 18.22
N PRO A 163 19.15 -5.44 18.26
CA PRO A 163 18.84 -4.64 17.07
C PRO A 163 20.08 -4.30 16.23
N PRO A 164 19.94 -4.14 14.90
CA PRO A 164 21.06 -3.71 14.06
C PRO A 164 21.44 -2.24 14.33
N PRO A 165 22.69 -1.82 14.06
CA PRO A 165 23.10 -0.42 14.23
C PRO A 165 22.28 0.51 13.32
N ALA A 166 21.56 1.47 13.92
CA ALA A 166 20.70 2.40 13.16
C ALA A 166 21.44 3.12 12.03
N LYS A 167 22.65 3.61 12.29
CA LYS A 167 23.43 4.36 11.31
C LYS A 167 23.69 3.55 10.04
N GLU A 168 24.15 2.31 10.16
CA GLU A 168 24.52 1.46 9.02
C GLU A 168 23.30 1.10 8.16
N VAL A 169 22.20 0.74 8.82
CA VAL A 169 20.93 0.40 8.16
C VAL A 169 20.35 1.63 7.47
N MET A 170 20.34 2.79 8.13
CA MET A 170 19.86 4.05 7.55
C MET A 170 20.68 4.48 6.33
N ASP A 171 22.00 4.51 6.45
CA ASP A 171 22.89 4.92 5.36
C ASP A 171 22.68 4.01 4.15
N THR A 172 22.54 2.70 4.37
CA THR A 172 22.32 1.73 3.30
C THR A 172 20.94 1.90 2.66
N CYS A 173 19.88 2.11 3.45
CA CYS A 173 18.53 2.39 2.96
C CYS A 173 18.50 3.65 2.09
N PHE A 174 19.12 4.74 2.58
CA PHE A 174 19.24 5.99 1.83
C PHE A 174 19.99 5.80 0.51
N GLN A 175 21.13 5.10 0.51
CA GLN A 175 21.89 4.84 -0.72
C GLN A 175 21.11 3.99 -1.73
N GLN A 176 20.32 3.02 -1.26
CA GLN A 176 19.46 2.22 -2.14
C GLN A 176 18.34 3.07 -2.77
N LEU A 177 17.63 3.86 -1.96
CA LEU A 177 16.56 4.75 -2.43
C LEU A 177 17.10 5.86 -3.35
N SER A 178 18.23 6.47 -3.00
CA SER A 178 18.86 7.51 -3.83
C SER A 178 19.28 6.99 -5.20
N ARG A 179 19.55 5.68 -5.36
CA ARG A 179 19.87 5.07 -6.66
C ARG A 179 18.64 4.76 -7.51
N SER A 180 17.49 4.53 -6.88
CA SER A 180 16.23 4.26 -7.58
C SER A 180 15.39 5.52 -7.81
N TYR A 181 15.82 6.66 -7.25
CA TYR A 181 15.14 7.94 -7.35
C TYR A 181 15.10 8.45 -8.79
N ASP A 182 13.93 8.93 -9.19
CA ASP A 182 13.71 9.60 -10.46
C ASP A 182 13.94 11.11 -10.30
N GLU A 183 15.04 11.61 -10.86
CA GLU A 183 15.41 13.03 -10.78
C GLU A 183 14.46 13.95 -11.54
N ASP A 184 13.80 13.45 -12.60
CA ASP A 184 12.96 14.25 -13.47
C ASP A 184 11.54 14.39 -12.91
N TYR A 185 10.98 13.28 -12.40
CA TYR A 185 9.57 13.22 -11.98
C TYR A 185 9.37 12.85 -10.51
N GLY A 186 10.44 12.66 -9.73
CA GLY A 186 10.35 12.20 -8.36
C GLY A 186 9.79 10.77 -8.22
N GLY A 187 9.80 10.25 -7.00
CA GLY A 187 9.48 8.86 -6.71
C GLY A 187 10.67 7.92 -6.82
N PHE A 188 10.47 6.68 -6.37
CA PHE A 188 11.55 5.69 -6.18
C PHE A 188 11.36 4.42 -7.00
N SER A 189 10.41 4.42 -7.94
CA SER A 189 10.10 3.32 -8.85
C SER A 189 9.95 3.83 -10.28
N LYS A 190 10.01 2.91 -11.24
CA LYS A 190 9.58 3.16 -12.63
C LYS A 190 8.05 3.07 -12.72
N SER A 191 7.51 3.01 -13.94
CA SER A 191 6.08 2.75 -14.16
C SER A 191 5.72 1.27 -13.94
N PRO A 192 4.60 0.93 -13.27
CA PRO A 192 3.67 1.86 -12.60
C PRO A 192 4.28 2.49 -11.33
N LYS A 193 3.99 3.78 -11.11
CA LYS A 193 4.47 4.56 -9.96
C LYS A 193 3.43 4.65 -8.85
N PHE A 194 3.83 4.23 -7.65
CA PHE A 194 3.03 4.30 -6.43
C PHE A 194 3.56 5.40 -5.50
N PRO A 195 2.70 6.14 -4.77
CA PRO A 195 3.15 7.19 -3.86
C PRO A 195 4.11 6.73 -2.73
N THR A 196 4.04 5.47 -2.30
CA THR A 196 4.90 4.84 -1.26
C THR A 196 5.27 5.75 -0.07
N PRO A 197 4.29 6.20 0.76
CA PRO A 197 4.52 7.14 1.87
C PRO A 197 5.64 6.73 2.85
N VAL A 198 5.85 5.43 3.05
CA VAL A 198 6.92 4.88 3.90
C VAL A 198 8.33 5.34 3.49
N ASN A 199 8.59 5.49 2.19
CA ASN A 199 9.86 6.00 1.67
C ASN A 199 10.05 7.47 2.04
N LEU A 200 8.98 8.26 1.92
CA LEU A 200 8.99 9.69 2.25
C LEU A 200 9.17 9.90 3.76
N ASN A 201 8.50 9.10 4.59
CA ASN A 201 8.63 9.17 6.04
C ASN A 201 10.05 8.82 6.50
N PHE A 202 10.67 7.80 5.89
CA PHE A 202 12.08 7.50 6.08
C PHE A 202 12.97 8.68 5.67
N MET A 203 12.76 9.28 4.49
CA MET A 203 13.58 10.41 4.01
C MET A 203 13.51 11.63 4.92
N PHE A 204 12.32 11.98 5.43
CA PHE A 204 12.19 13.07 6.40
C PHE A 204 12.94 12.76 7.70
N THR A 205 12.90 11.52 8.18
CA THR A 205 13.63 11.11 9.38
C THR A 205 15.15 11.09 9.14
N TYR A 206 15.58 10.65 7.96
CA TYR A 206 16.98 10.66 7.55
C TYR A 206 17.52 12.10 7.51
N TRP A 207 16.79 13.02 6.87
CA TRP A 207 17.12 14.45 6.88
C TRP A 207 17.22 15.00 8.31
N ALA A 208 16.25 14.69 9.18
CA ALA A 208 16.22 15.19 10.54
C ALA A 208 17.48 14.83 11.35
N LEU A 209 18.03 13.64 11.10
CA LEU A 209 19.25 13.14 11.72
C LEU A 209 20.54 13.61 11.03
N HIS A 210 20.46 14.15 9.81
CA HIS A 210 21.60 14.50 8.96
C HIS A 210 21.52 15.93 8.39
N GLN A 211 20.90 16.87 9.11
CA GLN A 211 20.60 18.22 8.58
C GLN A 211 21.82 18.99 8.07
N THR A 212 23.01 18.70 8.60
CA THR A 212 24.26 19.39 8.24
C THR A 212 25.04 18.68 7.13
N THR A 213 24.54 17.56 6.59
CA THR A 213 25.24 16.79 5.54
C THR A 213 24.58 16.97 4.16
N PRO A 214 25.35 16.86 3.07
CA PRO A 214 24.80 16.86 1.71
C PRO A 214 23.75 15.77 1.49
N GLU A 215 23.92 14.60 2.12
CA GLU A 215 22.97 13.48 2.05
C GLU A 215 21.65 13.83 2.72
N GLY A 216 21.67 14.49 3.88
CA GLY A 216 20.46 14.94 4.54
C GLY A 216 19.70 15.98 3.70
N ALA A 217 20.41 16.96 3.12
CA ALA A 217 19.82 17.93 2.20
C ALA A 217 19.20 17.25 0.97
N ARG A 218 19.88 16.22 0.41
CA ARG A 218 19.37 15.42 -0.70
C ARG A 218 18.12 14.62 -0.31
N ALA A 219 18.10 14.00 0.88
CA ALA A 219 16.92 13.27 1.36
C ALA A 219 15.68 14.15 1.41
N LEU A 220 15.81 15.37 1.95
CA LEU A 220 14.72 16.34 1.98
C LEU A 220 14.29 16.76 0.58
N GLN A 221 15.24 17.07 -0.30
CA GLN A 221 14.94 17.46 -1.68
C GLN A 221 14.17 16.35 -2.42
N MET A 222 14.60 15.10 -2.32
CA MET A 222 13.92 13.98 -2.97
C MET A 222 12.47 13.81 -2.47
N ALA A 223 12.26 13.93 -1.15
CA ALA A 223 10.93 13.80 -0.57
C ALA A 223 9.99 14.95 -1.00
N LEU A 224 10.44 16.20 -0.88
CA LEU A 224 9.64 17.37 -1.25
C LEU A 224 9.37 17.42 -2.76
N HIS A 225 10.37 17.08 -3.58
CA HIS A 225 10.19 17.02 -5.03
C HIS A 225 9.18 15.94 -5.43
N THR A 226 9.27 14.75 -4.85
CA THR A 226 8.29 13.67 -5.10
C THR A 226 6.87 14.09 -4.77
N LEU A 227 6.66 14.73 -3.61
CA LEU A 227 5.34 15.25 -3.23
C LEU A 227 4.85 16.31 -4.22
N LYS A 228 5.69 17.27 -4.63
CA LYS A 228 5.30 18.28 -5.64
C LYS A 228 4.93 17.64 -6.98
N MET A 229 5.71 16.67 -7.45
CA MET A 229 5.42 16.00 -8.72
C MET A 229 4.14 15.17 -8.67
N MET A 230 3.83 14.52 -7.54
CA MET A 230 2.55 13.84 -7.37
C MET A 230 1.38 14.83 -7.34
N ALA A 231 1.48 15.93 -6.59
CA ALA A 231 0.42 16.94 -6.49
C ALA A 231 0.17 17.69 -7.80
N HIS A 232 1.18 17.82 -8.67
CA HIS A 232 1.02 18.37 -10.02
C HIS A 232 0.62 17.33 -11.07
N GLY A 233 0.80 16.03 -10.77
CA GLY A 233 0.47 14.92 -11.66
C GLY A 233 -1.03 14.66 -11.77
N GLY A 234 -1.44 13.93 -12.81
CA GLY A 234 -2.82 13.46 -12.97
C GLY A 234 -3.22 12.35 -12.00
N ILE A 235 -2.29 11.83 -11.18
CA ILE A 235 -2.63 11.06 -9.98
C ILE A 235 -3.37 11.89 -8.93
N HIS A 236 -3.22 13.22 -8.93
CA HIS A 236 -4.03 14.14 -8.14
C HIS A 236 -5.27 14.55 -8.94
N ASP A 237 -6.47 14.30 -8.40
CA ASP A 237 -7.71 14.68 -9.07
C ASP A 237 -7.96 16.19 -8.95
N HIS A 238 -7.48 16.96 -9.92
CA HIS A 238 -7.59 18.43 -9.92
C HIS A 238 -9.02 19.00 -9.92
N ILE A 239 -10.06 18.19 -10.13
CA ILE A 239 -11.46 18.62 -10.07
C ILE A 239 -12.15 18.09 -8.80
N GLY A 240 -11.86 16.84 -8.46
CA GLY A 240 -12.48 16.12 -7.36
C GLY A 240 -11.72 16.05 -6.06
N GLN A 241 -10.51 16.58 -6.04
CA GLN A 241 -9.62 16.49 -4.90
C GLN A 241 -9.21 15.05 -4.56
N GLY A 242 -8.16 14.89 -3.76
CA GLY A 242 -7.61 13.61 -3.36
C GLY A 242 -6.85 12.88 -4.46
N PHE A 243 -6.17 11.79 -4.08
CA PHE A 243 -5.24 11.08 -4.94
C PHE A 243 -5.80 9.75 -5.45
N HIS A 244 -5.54 9.44 -6.71
CA HIS A 244 -5.69 8.10 -7.27
C HIS A 244 -4.57 7.16 -6.77
N ARG A 245 -4.81 5.85 -6.85
CA ARG A 245 -3.97 4.83 -6.20
C ARG A 245 -2.53 4.79 -6.74
N TYR A 246 -2.36 4.87 -8.05
CA TYR A 246 -1.04 4.87 -8.70
C TYR A 246 -1.11 5.45 -10.10
N SER A 247 0.04 5.81 -10.67
CA SER A 247 0.18 6.16 -12.08
C SER A 247 0.68 4.96 -12.90
N THR A 248 0.07 4.71 -14.06
CA THR A 248 0.50 3.69 -15.03
C THR A 248 1.77 4.11 -15.79
N ASP A 249 2.17 5.36 -15.66
CA ASP A 249 3.38 5.93 -16.25
C ASP A 249 4.38 6.46 -15.20
N GLN A 250 5.51 6.96 -15.71
CA GLN A 250 6.57 7.54 -14.90
C GLN A 250 6.32 9.03 -14.55
N HIS A 251 5.42 9.70 -15.25
CA HIS A 251 5.20 11.15 -15.17
C HIS A 251 4.20 11.54 -14.09
N TRP A 252 3.66 10.57 -13.35
CA TRP A 252 2.49 10.73 -12.49
C TRP A 252 1.25 11.21 -13.25
N HIS A 253 1.17 10.96 -14.57
CA HIS A 253 0.14 11.54 -15.43
C HIS A 253 -1.09 10.66 -15.54
N VAL A 254 -0.98 9.42 -16.01
CA VAL A 254 -2.13 8.55 -16.26
C VAL A 254 -2.43 7.70 -15.01
N PRO A 255 -3.47 7.99 -14.22
CA PRO A 255 -3.79 7.22 -13.04
C PRO A 255 -4.47 5.90 -13.36
N HIS A 256 -4.34 4.93 -12.46
CA HIS A 256 -5.40 3.96 -12.21
C HIS A 256 -6.42 4.64 -11.29
N PHE A 257 -7.62 4.91 -11.78
CA PHE A 257 -8.52 5.93 -11.20
C PHE A 257 -9.16 5.57 -9.85
N GLU A 258 -8.91 4.38 -9.33
CA GLU A 258 -9.31 3.96 -7.99
C GLU A 258 -8.74 4.91 -6.92
N LYS A 259 -9.53 5.24 -5.90
CA LYS A 259 -9.09 6.05 -4.76
C LYS A 259 -9.29 5.27 -3.46
N MET A 260 -8.18 5.01 -2.78
CA MET A 260 -8.16 4.19 -1.56
C MET A 260 -8.02 5.06 -0.31
N LEU A 261 -8.75 4.72 0.76
CA LEU A 261 -8.71 5.46 2.02
C LEU A 261 -7.30 5.49 2.65
N TYR A 262 -6.60 4.35 2.62
CA TYR A 262 -5.25 4.25 3.21
C TYR A 262 -4.24 5.15 2.49
N ASP A 263 -4.39 5.37 1.18
CA ASP A 263 -3.53 6.27 0.41
C ASP A 263 -3.78 7.72 0.84
N GLN A 264 -5.06 8.13 0.97
CA GLN A 264 -5.42 9.47 1.44
C GLN A 264 -4.86 9.74 2.84
N GLY A 265 -5.06 8.82 3.79
CA GLY A 265 -4.64 9.00 5.18
C GLY A 265 -3.13 9.15 5.33
N GLN A 266 -2.37 8.29 4.65
CA GLN A 266 -0.91 8.35 4.69
C GLN A 266 -0.35 9.57 3.94
N LEU A 267 -0.94 9.95 2.80
CA LEU A 267 -0.53 11.15 2.07
C LEU A 267 -0.82 12.42 2.87
N ALA A 268 -1.98 12.53 3.50
CA ALA A 268 -2.30 13.66 4.38
C ALA A 268 -1.23 13.85 5.48
N ALA A 269 -0.76 12.75 6.08
CA ALA A 269 0.32 12.79 7.05
C ALA A 269 1.67 13.24 6.43
N MET A 270 2.02 12.74 5.23
CA MET A 270 3.27 13.12 4.55
C MET A 270 3.28 14.57 4.09
N TYR A 271 2.17 15.07 3.54
CA TYR A 271 2.03 16.48 3.16
C TYR A 271 2.01 17.40 4.39
N SER A 272 1.38 16.97 5.50
CA SER A 272 1.45 17.72 6.77
C SER A 272 2.90 17.84 7.25
N LYS A 273 3.66 16.75 7.20
CA LYS A 273 5.08 16.75 7.58
C LYS A 273 5.94 17.61 6.64
N ALA A 274 5.65 17.57 5.34
CA ALA A 274 6.32 18.42 4.36
C ALA A 274 6.10 19.90 4.68
N PHE A 275 4.84 20.32 4.94
CA PHE A 275 4.52 21.67 5.39
C PHE A 275 5.24 22.04 6.69
N GLN A 276 5.21 21.16 7.69
CA GLN A 276 5.86 21.41 8.98
C GLN A 276 7.37 21.67 8.83
N ILE A 277 8.03 20.96 7.91
CA ILE A 277 9.47 21.06 7.68
C ILE A 277 9.82 22.27 6.80
N SER A 278 9.08 22.50 5.72
CA SER A 278 9.42 23.52 4.73
C SER A 278 8.81 24.89 4.99
N GLY A 279 7.67 24.96 5.70
CA GLY A 279 6.83 26.15 5.80
C GLY A 279 6.13 26.54 4.49
N ASP A 280 6.17 25.69 3.46
CA ASP A 280 5.59 25.95 2.14
C ASP A 280 4.09 25.65 2.13
N GLU A 281 3.26 26.69 2.11
CA GLU A 281 1.79 26.60 2.12
C GLU A 281 1.21 25.70 1.03
N PHE A 282 1.93 25.50 -0.09
CA PHE A 282 1.55 24.53 -1.11
C PHE A 282 1.21 23.16 -0.51
N PHE A 283 2.03 22.67 0.43
CA PHE A 283 1.78 21.36 1.04
C PHE A 283 0.58 21.39 2.00
N ALA A 284 0.34 22.50 2.70
CA ALA A 284 -0.85 22.67 3.53
C ALA A 284 -2.13 22.65 2.69
N ASP A 285 -2.12 23.28 1.52
CA ASP A 285 -3.26 23.28 0.61
C ASP A 285 -3.56 21.88 0.07
N VAL A 286 -2.53 21.08 -0.23
CA VAL A 286 -2.72 19.67 -0.61
C VAL A 286 -3.27 18.83 0.55
N VAL A 287 -2.91 19.12 1.81
CA VAL A 287 -3.56 18.47 2.97
C VAL A 287 -5.05 18.80 3.00
N ARG A 288 -5.42 20.08 2.88
CA ARG A 288 -6.82 20.52 2.87
C ARG A 288 -7.61 19.87 1.74
N ASP A 289 -7.00 19.75 0.57
CA ASP A 289 -7.54 19.06 -0.61
C ASP A 289 -7.90 17.60 -0.29
N ILE A 290 -6.93 16.82 0.22
CA ILE A 290 -7.14 15.41 0.59
C ILE A 290 -8.26 15.27 1.62
N LEU A 291 -8.21 16.07 2.69
CA LEU A 291 -9.16 15.97 3.79
C LEU A 291 -10.58 16.42 3.39
N LEU A 292 -10.70 17.35 2.44
CA LEU A 292 -11.97 17.74 1.86
C LEU A 292 -12.59 16.61 1.05
N TYR A 293 -11.81 15.94 0.19
CA TYR A 293 -12.26 14.76 -0.55
C TYR A 293 -12.75 13.66 0.40
N VAL A 294 -11.95 13.29 1.39
CA VAL A 294 -12.31 12.23 2.34
C VAL A 294 -13.56 12.59 3.15
N SER A 295 -13.69 13.85 3.58
CA SER A 295 -14.86 14.32 4.33
C SER A 295 -16.13 14.30 3.48
N ARG A 296 -16.04 14.56 2.18
CA ARG A 296 -17.17 14.65 1.27
C ARG A 296 -17.58 13.28 0.70
N ASP A 297 -16.62 12.47 0.29
CA ASP A 297 -16.86 11.30 -0.57
C ASP A 297 -16.60 9.96 0.13
N LEU A 298 -15.66 9.90 1.07
CA LEU A 298 -15.28 8.67 1.79
C LEU A 298 -15.76 8.66 3.25
N SER A 299 -16.78 9.44 3.60
CA SER A 299 -17.28 9.53 4.98
C SER A 299 -18.72 9.01 5.14
N ASP A 300 -18.96 8.30 6.24
CA ASP A 300 -20.29 7.92 6.71
C ASP A 300 -20.81 8.92 7.75
N GLN A 301 -22.13 9.10 7.79
CA GLN A 301 -22.81 9.97 8.75
C GLN A 301 -22.62 9.55 10.22
N ALA A 302 -22.35 8.27 10.47
CA ALA A 302 -22.04 7.75 11.80
C ALA A 302 -20.62 8.10 12.26
N GLY A 303 -19.76 8.62 11.38
CA GLY A 303 -18.42 9.12 11.68
C GLY A 303 -17.27 8.26 11.14
N GLY A 304 -17.55 7.03 10.68
CA GLY A 304 -16.56 6.17 10.03
C GLY A 304 -16.20 6.63 8.62
N PHE A 305 -15.14 6.04 8.06
CA PHE A 305 -14.68 6.25 6.69
C PHE A 305 -14.80 4.98 5.85
N TYR A 306 -15.33 5.12 4.63
CA TYR A 306 -15.42 4.05 3.64
C TYR A 306 -14.06 3.71 3.04
N SER A 307 -13.91 2.49 2.53
CA SER A 307 -12.61 1.95 2.14
C SER A 307 -12.09 2.49 0.81
N ALA A 308 -12.94 2.67 -0.20
CA ALA A 308 -12.51 3.06 -1.53
C ALA A 308 -13.63 3.58 -2.45
N GLU A 309 -13.23 4.31 -3.50
CA GLU A 309 -14.02 4.57 -4.71
C GLU A 309 -13.36 3.85 -5.90
N ASP A 310 -14.17 3.09 -6.65
CA ASP A 310 -13.77 2.25 -7.79
C ASP A 310 -13.18 3.09 -8.95
N ALA A 311 -12.36 2.47 -9.80
CA ALA A 311 -11.78 3.14 -10.99
C ALA A 311 -12.82 3.30 -12.12
N ASP A 312 -13.75 2.34 -12.19
CA ASP A 312 -14.68 2.18 -13.29
C ASP A 312 -16.02 2.88 -13.03
N SER A 313 -16.49 3.60 -14.05
CA SER A 313 -17.79 4.27 -14.02
C SER A 313 -18.48 4.22 -15.39
N TYR A 314 -19.79 4.42 -15.42
CA TYR A 314 -20.51 4.51 -16.68
C TYR A 314 -20.22 5.86 -17.35
N PRO A 315 -19.80 5.89 -18.63
CA PRO A 315 -19.58 7.15 -19.34
C PRO A 315 -20.82 8.06 -19.40
N THR A 316 -22.01 7.46 -19.49
CA THR A 316 -23.31 8.16 -19.46
C THR A 316 -24.33 7.32 -18.70
N THR A 317 -25.44 7.94 -18.27
CA THR A 317 -26.54 7.24 -17.57
C THR A 317 -27.22 6.15 -18.40
N THR A 318 -27.03 6.15 -19.72
CA THR A 318 -27.58 5.16 -20.66
C THR A 318 -26.55 4.10 -21.08
N SER A 319 -25.29 4.21 -20.64
CA SER A 319 -24.24 3.27 -20.98
C SER A 319 -24.48 1.91 -20.33
N ARG A 320 -24.14 0.82 -21.04
CA ARG A 320 -24.31 -0.55 -20.54
C ARG A 320 -23.03 -1.16 -19.96
N GLU A 321 -21.90 -0.56 -20.28
CA GLU A 321 -20.57 -0.98 -19.86
C GLU A 321 -19.89 0.18 -19.13
N LYS A 322 -19.16 -0.14 -18.07
CA LYS A 322 -18.30 0.82 -17.40
C LYS A 322 -16.99 0.97 -18.17
N ARG A 323 -16.29 2.07 -17.93
CA ARG A 323 -14.94 2.32 -18.40
C ARG A 323 -14.11 2.97 -17.31
N GLU A 324 -12.83 2.67 -17.29
CA GLU A 324 -11.84 3.23 -16.39
C GLU A 324 -11.75 4.75 -16.58
N GLY A 325 -11.83 5.48 -15.47
CA GLY A 325 -11.66 6.94 -15.47
C GLY A 325 -12.77 7.74 -16.15
N ALA A 326 -13.85 7.11 -16.62
CA ALA A 326 -14.93 7.79 -17.37
C ALA A 326 -15.56 8.96 -16.61
N PHE A 327 -15.61 8.88 -15.28
CA PHE A 327 -16.05 9.95 -14.39
C PHE A 327 -15.09 11.15 -14.38
N CYS A 328 -13.77 10.90 -14.47
CA CYS A 328 -12.72 11.88 -14.21
C CYS A 328 -12.18 12.59 -15.47
N VAL A 329 -12.24 11.95 -16.64
CA VAL A 329 -11.59 12.45 -17.85
C VAL A 329 -12.48 13.36 -18.71
N TRP A 330 -11.85 14.17 -19.57
CA TRP A 330 -12.53 15.21 -20.35
C TRP A 330 -12.13 15.20 -21.82
N THR A 331 -12.98 15.69 -22.72
CA THR A 331 -12.54 16.05 -24.08
C THR A 331 -12.23 17.55 -24.15
N ALA A 332 -11.32 17.96 -25.05
CA ALA A 332 -11.02 19.39 -25.23
C ALA A 332 -12.28 20.21 -25.59
N LYS A 333 -13.11 19.68 -26.50
CA LYS A 333 -14.39 20.29 -26.90
C LYS A 333 -15.37 20.47 -25.74
N GLU A 334 -15.42 19.50 -24.83
CA GLU A 334 -16.26 19.59 -23.63
C GLU A 334 -15.76 20.70 -22.70
N LEU A 335 -14.45 20.81 -22.50
CA LEU A 335 -13.87 21.88 -21.67
C LEU A 335 -14.12 23.27 -22.28
N GLN A 336 -13.93 23.42 -23.59
CA GLN A 336 -14.25 24.67 -24.30
C GLN A 336 -15.72 25.06 -24.15
N ALA A 337 -16.64 24.09 -24.27
CA ALA A 337 -18.07 24.34 -24.15
C ALA A 337 -18.51 24.72 -22.72
N LEU A 338 -17.84 24.18 -21.69
CA LEU A 338 -18.12 24.48 -20.28
C LEU A 338 -17.47 25.77 -19.79
N LEU A 339 -16.42 26.23 -20.46
CA LEU A 339 -15.63 27.40 -20.09
C LEU A 339 -15.52 28.43 -21.25
N PRO A 340 -16.64 28.88 -21.85
CA PRO A 340 -16.61 29.72 -23.05
C PRO A 340 -16.29 31.19 -22.78
N ASP A 341 -16.33 31.62 -21.52
CA ASP A 341 -16.31 33.04 -21.17
C ASP A 341 -14.94 33.66 -21.52
N PRO A 342 -14.92 34.89 -22.09
CA PRO A 342 -13.69 35.59 -22.39
C PRO A 342 -12.98 36.03 -21.10
N VAL A 343 -11.65 36.04 -21.12
CA VAL A 343 -10.85 36.49 -19.97
C VAL A 343 -10.47 37.96 -20.13
N GLU A 344 -11.01 38.80 -19.25
CA GLU A 344 -10.64 40.22 -19.21
C GLU A 344 -9.17 40.40 -18.80
N GLY A 345 -8.45 41.23 -19.55
CA GLY A 345 -7.02 41.49 -19.32
C GLY A 345 -6.08 40.44 -19.91
N ALA A 346 -6.58 39.33 -20.46
CA ALA A 346 -5.78 38.41 -21.22
C ALA A 346 -5.51 38.93 -22.65
N THR A 347 -4.55 38.30 -23.35
CA THR A 347 -4.35 38.51 -24.79
C THR A 347 -5.66 38.37 -25.58
N GLU A 348 -5.86 39.24 -26.57
CA GLU A 348 -7.15 39.42 -27.27
C GLU A 348 -7.73 38.09 -27.80
N GLY A 349 -8.99 37.81 -27.43
CA GLY A 349 -9.73 36.61 -27.85
C GLY A 349 -9.55 35.35 -27.00
N THR A 350 -8.87 35.43 -25.85
CA THR A 350 -8.65 34.28 -24.94
C THR A 350 -9.89 33.96 -24.11
N THR A 351 -10.28 32.69 -24.05
CA THR A 351 -11.36 32.17 -23.18
C THR A 351 -10.83 31.50 -21.91
N LEU A 352 -11.69 31.30 -20.91
CA LEU A 352 -11.39 30.50 -19.72
C LEU A 352 -10.91 29.09 -20.09
N GLY A 353 -11.55 28.49 -21.10
CA GLY A 353 -11.16 27.20 -21.66
C GLY A 353 -9.72 27.19 -22.14
N ASP A 354 -9.29 28.21 -22.89
CA ASP A 354 -7.93 28.29 -23.42
C ASP A 354 -6.88 28.35 -22.31
N VAL A 355 -7.13 29.15 -21.28
CA VAL A 355 -6.24 29.28 -20.11
C VAL A 355 -6.17 27.96 -19.35
N PHE A 356 -7.33 27.36 -19.04
CA PHE A 356 -7.42 26.12 -18.28
C PHE A 356 -6.78 24.94 -19.02
N MET A 357 -7.09 24.78 -20.31
CA MET A 357 -6.54 23.71 -21.14
C MET A 357 -5.02 23.82 -21.26
N HIS A 358 -4.48 25.04 -21.40
CA HIS A 358 -3.04 25.24 -21.42
C HIS A 358 -2.40 24.82 -20.09
N HIS A 359 -2.92 25.32 -18.96
CA HIS A 359 -2.38 25.02 -17.64
C HIS A 359 -2.37 23.51 -17.34
N TYR A 360 -3.46 22.83 -17.67
CA TYR A 360 -3.64 21.40 -17.39
C TYR A 360 -3.20 20.45 -18.52
N GLY A 361 -2.47 20.96 -19.52
CA GLY A 361 -1.89 20.15 -20.59
C GLY A 361 -2.93 19.38 -21.41
N VAL A 362 -4.09 19.99 -21.66
CA VAL A 362 -5.17 19.39 -22.46
C VAL A 362 -4.83 19.51 -23.95
N GLU A 363 -5.02 18.42 -24.68
CA GLU A 363 -4.81 18.33 -26.12
C GLU A 363 -6.11 17.99 -26.86
N GLU A 364 -6.26 18.52 -28.09
CA GLU A 364 -7.47 18.32 -28.91
C GLU A 364 -7.70 16.84 -29.25
N ALA A 365 -6.63 16.06 -29.41
CA ALA A 365 -6.66 14.63 -29.68
C ALA A 365 -6.64 13.75 -28.41
N GLY A 366 -6.67 14.35 -27.22
CA GLY A 366 -6.39 13.67 -25.96
C GLY A 366 -4.90 13.62 -25.63
N ASN A 367 -4.55 13.61 -24.35
CA ASN A 367 -3.17 13.69 -23.86
C ASN A 367 -2.64 12.37 -23.28
N VAL A 368 -3.39 11.27 -23.41
CA VAL A 368 -2.99 9.94 -22.93
C VAL A 368 -2.24 9.20 -24.02
N ASP A 369 -1.04 8.69 -23.70
CA ASP A 369 -0.28 7.82 -24.60
C ASP A 369 -1.07 6.53 -24.88
N PRO A 370 -1.36 6.17 -26.14
CA PRO A 370 -2.05 4.92 -26.48
C PRO A 370 -1.38 3.65 -25.93
N MET A 371 -0.06 3.67 -25.70
CA MET A 371 0.65 2.54 -25.08
C MET A 371 0.33 2.37 -23.59
N LYS A 372 -0.19 3.42 -22.94
CA LYS A 372 -0.63 3.43 -21.54
C LYS A 372 -2.14 3.18 -21.39
N ASP A 373 -2.85 3.04 -22.51
CA ASP A 373 -4.27 2.73 -22.57
C ASP A 373 -4.50 1.48 -23.45
N PRO A 374 -4.09 0.28 -22.98
CA PRO A 374 -4.18 -0.95 -23.77
C PRO A 374 -5.63 -1.32 -24.13
N HIS A 375 -6.60 -0.85 -23.35
CA HIS A 375 -8.03 -1.10 -23.55
C HIS A 375 -8.70 -0.03 -24.44
N GLN A 376 -7.98 1.03 -24.83
CA GLN A 376 -8.46 2.13 -25.67
C GLN A 376 -9.65 2.88 -25.07
N GLU A 377 -9.74 2.95 -23.74
CA GLU A 377 -10.84 3.57 -23.01
C GLU A 377 -10.70 5.09 -22.89
N LEU A 378 -9.45 5.58 -22.96
CA LEU A 378 -9.06 6.98 -22.80
C LEU A 378 -8.72 7.66 -24.15
N LYS A 379 -8.97 6.99 -25.28
CA LYS A 379 -8.76 7.57 -26.61
C LYS A 379 -9.53 8.87 -26.81
N GLY A 380 -8.84 9.94 -27.17
CA GLY A 380 -9.46 11.28 -27.34
C GLY A 380 -9.82 11.96 -26.02
N LYS A 381 -9.44 11.39 -24.89
CA LYS A 381 -9.67 11.93 -23.54
C LYS A 381 -8.40 12.55 -23.00
N ASN A 382 -8.61 13.50 -22.09
CA ASN A 382 -7.57 14.19 -21.38
C ASN A 382 -7.65 13.86 -19.90
N VAL A 383 -6.51 13.46 -19.36
CA VAL A 383 -6.25 13.44 -17.92
C VAL A 383 -5.57 14.75 -17.56
N LEU A 384 -6.17 15.51 -16.66
CA LEU A 384 -5.63 16.80 -16.26
C LEU A 384 -4.31 16.60 -15.52
N ILE A 385 -3.30 17.37 -15.89
CA ILE A 385 -1.99 17.39 -15.24
C ILE A 385 -1.50 18.83 -15.24
N ALA A 386 -1.09 19.38 -14.10
CA ALA A 386 -0.55 20.74 -14.01
C ALA A 386 0.79 20.82 -14.76
N ARG A 387 0.71 21.06 -16.07
CA ARG A 387 1.82 20.96 -17.03
C ARG A 387 2.76 22.16 -16.95
N TYR A 388 2.21 23.32 -16.62
CA TYR A 388 2.94 24.58 -16.52
C TYR A 388 2.70 25.23 -15.16
N PRO A 389 3.76 25.77 -14.51
CA PRO A 389 3.63 26.61 -13.33
C PRO A 389 2.64 27.76 -13.55
N LEU A 390 2.05 28.24 -12.45
CA LEU A 390 1.13 29.38 -12.47
C LEU A 390 1.79 30.61 -13.10
N GLU A 391 3.05 30.88 -12.79
CA GLU A 391 3.77 32.05 -13.28
C GLU A 391 3.98 32.01 -14.79
N LEU A 392 4.31 30.83 -15.34
CA LEU A 392 4.49 30.66 -16.79
C LEU A 392 3.17 30.71 -17.54
N THR A 393 2.12 30.13 -16.96
CA THR A 393 0.77 30.19 -17.51
C THR A 393 0.28 31.64 -17.52
N ALA A 394 0.48 32.37 -16.43
CA ALA A 394 0.07 33.77 -16.29
C ALA A 394 0.80 34.66 -17.30
N ALA A 395 2.13 34.51 -17.40
CA ALA A 395 2.95 35.24 -18.36
C ALA A 395 2.53 34.97 -19.83
N ARG A 396 2.16 33.73 -20.17
CA ARG A 396 1.70 33.39 -21.53
C ARG A 396 0.45 34.16 -21.94
N PHE A 397 -0.50 34.34 -21.03
CA PHE A 397 -1.77 34.99 -21.32
C PHE A 397 -1.81 36.47 -20.92
N GLY A 398 -0.72 37.02 -20.39
CA GLY A 398 -0.65 38.41 -19.95
C GLY A 398 -1.41 38.69 -18.65
N LEU A 399 -1.56 37.68 -17.79
CA LEU A 399 -2.27 37.75 -16.53
C LEU A 399 -1.30 37.88 -15.35
N GLU A 400 -1.78 38.40 -14.23
CA GLU A 400 -1.06 38.30 -12.95
C GLU A 400 -1.29 36.92 -12.30
N PRO A 401 -0.31 36.34 -11.60
CA PRO A 401 -0.46 35.01 -10.99
C PRO A 401 -1.65 34.87 -10.04
N GLY A 402 -1.95 35.91 -9.27
CA GLY A 402 -3.13 35.93 -8.38
C GLY A 402 -4.46 35.94 -9.15
N GLN A 403 -4.53 36.64 -10.28
CA GLN A 403 -5.71 36.62 -11.15
C GLN A 403 -5.88 35.25 -11.78
N LEU A 404 -4.81 34.64 -12.30
CA LEU A 404 -4.86 33.29 -12.86
C LEU A 404 -5.34 32.26 -11.82
N SER A 405 -4.83 32.33 -10.58
CA SER A 405 -5.25 31.43 -9.51
C SER A 405 -6.77 31.48 -9.27
N ALA A 406 -7.34 32.69 -9.21
CA ALA A 406 -8.79 32.86 -9.06
C ALA A 406 -9.58 32.30 -10.26
N LEU A 407 -9.11 32.53 -11.49
CA LEU A 407 -9.75 32.00 -12.71
C LEU A 407 -9.71 30.46 -12.73
N LEU A 408 -8.58 29.84 -12.36
CA LEU A 408 -8.47 28.38 -12.30
C LEU A 408 -9.41 27.78 -11.24
N GLN A 409 -9.55 28.42 -10.07
CA GLN A 409 -10.50 27.99 -9.05
C GLN A 409 -11.95 28.07 -9.56
N GLU A 410 -12.31 29.13 -10.27
CA GLU A 410 -13.62 29.26 -10.90
C GLU A 410 -13.87 28.14 -11.93
N CYS A 411 -12.90 27.87 -12.79
CA CYS A 411 -12.96 26.77 -13.76
C CYS A 411 -13.16 25.42 -13.06
N GLN A 412 -12.37 25.13 -12.02
CA GLN A 412 -12.49 23.89 -11.24
C GLN A 412 -13.89 23.75 -10.63
N GLN A 413 -14.48 24.82 -10.10
CA GLN A 413 -15.82 24.80 -9.51
C GLN A 413 -16.91 24.51 -10.56
N ARG A 414 -16.82 25.12 -11.74
CA ARG A 414 -17.73 24.85 -12.87
C ARG A 414 -17.62 23.40 -13.36
N LEU A 415 -16.39 22.91 -13.54
CA LEU A 415 -16.12 21.54 -13.94
C LEU A 415 -16.56 20.53 -12.88
N SER A 416 -16.38 20.83 -11.60
CA SER A 416 -16.89 20.01 -10.49
C SER A 416 -18.42 19.90 -10.54
N SER A 417 -19.11 21.02 -10.79
CA SER A 417 -20.57 21.05 -10.93
C SER A 417 -21.06 20.22 -12.14
N ALA A 418 -20.35 20.30 -13.27
CA ALA A 418 -20.63 19.48 -14.45
C ALA A 418 -20.37 17.99 -14.18
N ARG A 419 -19.26 17.66 -13.51
CA ARG A 419 -18.87 16.29 -13.19
C ARG A 419 -19.83 15.62 -12.20
N ALA A 420 -20.43 16.39 -11.28
CA ALA A 420 -21.43 15.89 -10.34
C ALA A 420 -22.69 15.31 -11.02
N GLN A 421 -22.94 15.63 -12.30
CA GLN A 421 -24.04 15.08 -13.09
C GLN A 421 -23.69 13.74 -13.79
N ARG A 422 -22.43 13.31 -13.73
CA ARG A 422 -21.97 12.05 -14.33
C ARG A 422 -22.27 10.86 -13.41
N PRO A 423 -22.49 9.65 -13.95
CA PRO A 423 -22.56 8.45 -13.14
C PRO A 423 -21.28 8.29 -12.31
N ARG A 424 -21.42 8.26 -10.99
CA ARG A 424 -20.27 8.09 -10.09
C ARG A 424 -19.70 6.67 -10.18
N PRO A 425 -18.39 6.50 -9.92
CA PRO A 425 -17.83 5.19 -9.67
C PRO A 425 -18.49 4.54 -8.45
N HIS A 426 -18.36 3.22 -8.34
CA HIS A 426 -18.91 2.51 -7.20
C HIS A 426 -18.14 2.88 -5.92
N LEU A 427 -18.86 3.17 -4.84
CA LEU A 427 -18.28 3.40 -3.52
C LEU A 427 -18.29 2.10 -2.73
N ASP A 428 -17.11 1.58 -2.36
CA ASP A 428 -16.99 0.45 -1.45
C ASP A 428 -17.23 0.94 -0.02
N THR A 429 -18.45 0.72 0.46
CA THR A 429 -18.92 1.17 1.78
C THR A 429 -18.36 0.38 2.96
N LYS A 430 -17.46 -0.57 2.73
CA LYS A 430 -16.76 -1.28 3.80
C LYS A 430 -15.95 -0.28 4.62
N MET A 431 -16.08 -0.33 5.94
CA MET A 431 -15.30 0.50 6.87
C MET A 431 -14.38 -0.42 7.65
N LEU A 432 -13.07 -0.35 7.35
CA LEU A 432 -12.02 -1.19 7.94
C LEU A 432 -11.35 -0.47 9.11
N ALA A 433 -11.13 -1.15 10.23
CA ALA A 433 -10.50 -0.56 11.41
C ALA A 433 -9.08 -0.05 11.11
N ALA A 434 -8.25 -0.86 10.45
CA ALA A 434 -6.89 -0.48 10.04
C ALA A 434 -6.85 0.81 9.19
N TRP A 435 -7.66 0.88 8.12
CA TRP A 435 -7.65 2.03 7.20
C TRP A 435 -8.27 3.28 7.81
N ASN A 436 -9.28 3.11 8.66
CA ASN A 436 -9.79 4.21 9.48
C ASN A 436 -8.71 4.70 10.44
N GLY A 437 -7.91 3.81 11.04
CA GLY A 437 -6.75 4.19 11.85
C GLY A 437 -5.76 5.09 11.10
N LEU A 438 -5.34 4.68 9.90
CA LEU A 438 -4.46 5.50 9.05
C LEU A 438 -5.08 6.87 8.72
N MET A 439 -6.38 6.93 8.43
CA MET A 439 -7.07 8.20 8.14
C MET A 439 -7.21 9.09 9.39
N ILE A 440 -7.54 8.52 10.56
CA ILE A 440 -7.60 9.23 11.84
C ILE A 440 -6.24 9.84 12.16
N SER A 441 -5.15 9.09 11.97
CA SER A 441 -3.78 9.60 12.08
C SER A 441 -3.53 10.78 11.14
N GLY A 442 -3.95 10.69 9.87
CA GLY A 442 -3.88 11.78 8.90
C GLY A 442 -4.60 13.05 9.35
N PHE A 443 -5.86 12.95 9.81
CA PHE A 443 -6.61 14.09 10.34
C PHE A 443 -6.01 14.67 11.62
N ALA A 444 -5.57 13.81 12.55
CA ALA A 444 -4.97 14.25 13.82
C ALA A 444 -3.65 15.03 13.59
N GLN A 445 -2.76 14.48 12.77
CA GLN A 445 -1.49 15.13 12.40
C GLN A 445 -1.73 16.43 11.63
N ALA A 446 -2.66 16.45 10.68
CA ALA A 446 -3.02 17.66 9.95
C ALA A 446 -3.60 18.74 10.87
N GLY A 447 -4.53 18.38 11.75
CA GLY A 447 -5.13 19.31 12.72
C GLY A 447 -4.10 19.92 13.67
N ALA A 448 -3.15 19.11 14.17
CA ALA A 448 -2.06 19.59 15.00
C ALA A 448 -1.08 20.50 14.24
N THR A 449 -0.73 20.13 13.00
CA THR A 449 0.29 20.86 12.21
C THR A 449 -0.26 22.17 11.64
N LEU A 450 -1.48 22.16 11.12
CA LEU A 450 -2.13 23.34 10.51
C LEU A 450 -2.83 24.22 11.55
N ALA A 451 -2.86 23.80 12.83
CA ALA A 451 -3.63 24.42 13.90
C ALA A 451 -5.14 24.53 13.58
N GLU A 452 -5.69 23.51 12.93
CA GLU A 452 -7.11 23.43 12.52
C GLU A 452 -7.88 22.43 13.39
N GLN A 453 -8.52 22.93 14.46
CA GLN A 453 -9.24 22.10 15.44
C GLN A 453 -10.39 21.27 14.84
N GLY A 454 -10.93 21.69 13.70
CA GLY A 454 -11.94 20.94 12.96
C GLY A 454 -11.46 19.54 12.56
N TYR A 455 -10.20 19.41 12.14
CA TYR A 455 -9.61 18.12 11.77
C TYR A 455 -9.38 17.22 12.98
N VAL A 456 -8.91 17.77 14.10
CA VAL A 456 -8.78 17.02 15.37
C VAL A 456 -10.14 16.50 15.83
N SER A 457 -11.18 17.32 15.71
CA SER A 457 -12.56 16.95 16.06
C SER A 457 -13.09 15.84 15.14
N ARG A 458 -12.81 15.91 13.83
CA ARG A 458 -13.19 14.88 12.86
C ARG A 458 -12.47 13.54 13.12
N ALA A 459 -11.19 13.58 13.50
CA ALA A 459 -10.42 12.42 13.92
C ALA A 459 -11.03 11.77 15.17
N ALA A 460 -11.40 12.58 16.18
CA ALA A 460 -12.06 12.11 17.40
C ALA A 460 -13.41 11.45 17.12
N GLN A 461 -14.21 12.00 16.20
CA GLN A 461 -15.48 11.39 15.78
C GLN A 461 -15.27 10.01 15.13
N ALA A 462 -14.27 9.86 14.27
CA ALA A 462 -13.94 8.56 13.67
C ALA A 462 -13.40 7.57 14.71
N ALA A 463 -12.56 8.00 15.66
CA ALA A 463 -12.09 7.15 16.75
C ALA A 463 -13.27 6.68 17.65
N ALA A 464 -14.22 7.57 17.96
CA ALA A 464 -15.43 7.22 18.69
C ALA A 464 -16.32 6.24 17.91
N PHE A 465 -16.41 6.39 16.58
CA PHE A 465 -17.08 5.43 15.71
C PHE A 465 -16.43 4.04 15.81
N LEU A 466 -15.10 3.95 15.72
CA LEU A 466 -14.39 2.68 15.89
C LEU A 466 -14.69 2.03 17.24
N ARG A 467 -14.70 2.83 18.31
CA ARG A 467 -15.01 2.35 19.67
C ARG A 467 -16.44 1.84 19.80
N THR A 468 -17.37 2.39 19.03
CA THR A 468 -18.80 2.05 19.10
C THR A 468 -19.16 0.84 18.23
N HIS A 469 -18.55 0.72 17.04
CA HIS A 469 -19.00 -0.24 16.01
C HIS A 469 -17.97 -1.32 15.68
N LEU A 470 -16.70 -1.11 16.01
CA LEU A 470 -15.59 -2.00 15.67
C LEU A 470 -14.77 -2.42 16.89
N PHE A 471 -15.30 -2.24 18.09
CA PHE A 471 -14.72 -2.70 19.34
C PHE A 471 -15.79 -3.46 20.13
N ASP A 472 -15.48 -4.68 20.52
CA ASP A 472 -16.31 -5.49 21.40
C ASP A 472 -15.88 -5.24 22.87
N PRO A 473 -16.72 -4.56 23.68
CA PRO A 473 -16.37 -4.24 25.06
C PRO A 473 -16.29 -5.46 25.98
N ASP A 474 -16.96 -6.57 25.64
CA ASP A 474 -16.98 -7.77 26.48
C ASP A 474 -15.69 -8.57 26.33
N SER A 475 -15.22 -8.77 25.09
CA SER A 475 -13.97 -9.47 24.81
C SER A 475 -12.74 -8.56 24.83
N GLY A 476 -12.93 -7.24 24.73
CA GLY A 476 -11.87 -6.25 24.58
C GLY A 476 -11.18 -6.30 23.21
N ARG A 477 -11.80 -6.92 22.20
CA ARG A 477 -11.22 -7.16 20.87
C ARG A 477 -11.74 -6.15 19.84
N LEU A 478 -10.89 -5.81 18.88
CA LEU A 478 -11.32 -5.11 17.67
C LEU A 478 -11.98 -6.07 16.70
N LEU A 479 -12.94 -5.56 15.93
CA LEU A 479 -13.49 -6.19 14.75
C LEU A 479 -12.83 -5.59 13.50
N ARG A 480 -12.69 -6.39 12.45
CA ARG A 480 -12.01 -5.98 11.21
C ARG A 480 -12.81 -4.92 10.45
N SER A 481 -14.10 -5.16 10.26
CA SER A 481 -14.93 -4.36 9.37
C SER A 481 -16.36 -4.23 9.84
N CYS A 482 -17.02 -3.19 9.33
CA CYS A 482 -18.46 -3.04 9.29
C CYS A 482 -18.84 -2.42 7.93
N TYR A 483 -20.13 -2.29 7.66
CA TYR A 483 -20.64 -1.88 6.35
C TYR A 483 -21.77 -0.86 6.50
N ARG A 484 -21.96 -0.04 5.47
CA ARG A 484 -23.18 0.75 5.36
C ARG A 484 -24.33 -0.12 4.85
N GLY A 485 -25.25 -0.38 5.75
CA GLY A 485 -26.48 -1.12 5.54
C GLY A 485 -27.57 -0.38 4.79
N LYS A 486 -28.73 -1.03 4.67
CA LYS A 486 -29.92 -0.37 4.10
C LYS A 486 -30.37 0.75 5.04
N HIS A 487 -30.88 1.86 4.51
CA HIS A 487 -31.29 3.03 5.30
C HIS A 487 -30.14 3.71 6.08
N ASN A 488 -28.88 3.53 5.66
CA ASN A 488 -27.69 4.14 6.26
C ASN A 488 -27.43 3.72 7.72
N SER A 489 -27.83 2.51 8.13
CA SER A 489 -27.41 1.90 9.39
C SER A 489 -26.01 1.30 9.27
N VAL A 490 -25.26 1.28 10.37
CA VAL A 490 -24.00 0.53 10.47
C VAL A 490 -24.32 -0.93 10.72
N GLU A 491 -23.92 -1.81 9.81
CA GLU A 491 -24.21 -3.24 9.86
C GLU A 491 -22.95 -4.08 10.00
N GLN A 492 -23.10 -5.21 10.70
CA GLN A 492 -22.10 -6.26 10.80
C GLN A 492 -22.53 -7.46 9.96
N ILE A 493 -21.57 -8.22 9.43
CA ILE A 493 -21.87 -9.51 8.82
C ILE A 493 -22.33 -10.51 9.89
N ALA A 494 -23.03 -11.57 9.46
CA ALA A 494 -23.65 -12.54 10.38
C ALA A 494 -22.66 -13.15 11.39
N VAL A 495 -21.39 -13.31 10.98
CA VAL A 495 -20.28 -13.72 11.85
C VAL A 495 -19.17 -12.66 11.73
N PRO A 496 -19.07 -11.71 12.68
CA PRO A 496 -18.06 -10.66 12.62
C PRO A 496 -16.64 -11.21 12.57
N ILE A 497 -15.82 -10.65 11.69
CA ILE A 497 -14.40 -11.00 11.58
C ILE A 497 -13.63 -10.26 12.68
N GLN A 498 -12.86 -10.99 13.46
CA GLN A 498 -11.97 -10.43 14.48
C GLN A 498 -10.83 -9.64 13.81
N GLY A 499 -10.38 -8.57 14.45
CA GLY A 499 -9.31 -7.73 13.92
C GLY A 499 -7.99 -8.50 13.79
N PHE A 500 -7.27 -8.19 12.71
CA PHE A 500 -5.91 -8.66 12.47
C PHE A 500 -4.89 -7.70 13.08
N LEU A 501 -3.61 -8.06 13.04
CA LEU A 501 -2.54 -7.23 13.60
C LEU A 501 -2.59 -5.78 13.07
N GLU A 502 -2.86 -5.56 11.78
CA GLU A 502 -2.93 -4.21 11.20
C GLU A 502 -4.05 -3.35 11.82
N ASP A 503 -5.16 -3.95 12.22
CA ASP A 503 -6.27 -3.22 12.85
C ASP A 503 -5.85 -2.67 14.20
N TYR A 504 -5.15 -3.49 15.00
CA TYR A 504 -4.63 -3.02 16.28
C TYR A 504 -3.54 -1.98 16.09
N VAL A 505 -2.54 -2.27 15.24
CA VAL A 505 -1.38 -1.41 15.09
C VAL A 505 -1.76 -0.01 14.59
N PHE A 506 -2.59 0.10 13.55
CA PHE A 506 -2.93 1.41 12.99
C PHE A 506 -3.96 2.15 13.84
N VAL A 507 -4.86 1.46 14.56
CA VAL A 507 -5.75 2.12 15.53
C VAL A 507 -4.96 2.62 16.73
N ILE A 508 -4.01 1.84 17.27
CA ILE A 508 -3.13 2.28 18.37
C ILE A 508 -2.32 3.52 17.94
N GLN A 509 -1.73 3.48 16.74
CA GLN A 509 -1.02 4.63 16.17
C GLN A 509 -1.92 5.87 16.13
N ALA A 510 -3.13 5.72 15.58
CA ALA A 510 -4.09 6.79 15.45
C ALA A 510 -4.52 7.39 16.80
N LEU A 511 -4.70 6.54 17.81
CA LEU A 511 -5.09 6.98 19.15
C LEU A 511 -3.96 7.74 19.86
N PHE A 512 -2.71 7.32 19.67
CA PHE A 512 -1.58 8.11 20.15
C PHE A 512 -1.46 9.45 19.41
N ASP A 513 -1.66 9.48 18.09
CA ASP A 513 -1.61 10.72 17.30
C ASP A 513 -2.76 11.67 17.70
N LEU A 514 -3.94 11.11 17.97
CA LEU A 514 -5.09 11.86 18.45
C LEU A 514 -4.89 12.37 19.88
N TYR A 515 -4.30 11.56 20.77
CA TYR A 515 -3.89 12.01 22.11
C TYR A 515 -2.89 13.17 22.01
N GLU A 516 -1.89 13.08 21.14
CA GLU A 516 -0.91 14.16 20.96
C GLU A 516 -1.52 15.43 20.38
N ALA A 517 -2.52 15.31 19.51
CA ALA A 517 -3.23 16.45 18.92
C ALA A 517 -4.27 17.09 19.87
N SER A 518 -4.90 16.30 20.76
CA SER A 518 -6.02 16.74 21.60
C SER A 518 -5.71 16.86 23.09
N LEU A 519 -4.67 16.17 23.55
CA LEU A 519 -4.32 15.94 24.95
C LEU A 519 -5.44 15.27 25.79
N ASP A 520 -6.41 14.62 25.13
CA ASP A 520 -7.46 13.87 25.80
C ASP A 520 -6.95 12.49 26.22
N GLN A 521 -6.78 12.32 27.54
CA GLN A 521 -6.27 11.11 28.18
C GLN A 521 -7.08 9.85 27.83
N GLY A 522 -8.37 9.97 27.50
CA GLY A 522 -9.20 8.82 27.14
C GLY A 522 -8.68 8.06 25.91
N TRP A 523 -8.06 8.76 24.96
CA TRP A 523 -7.44 8.13 23.79
C TRP A 523 -6.15 7.39 24.15
N LEU A 524 -5.34 7.96 25.04
CA LEU A 524 -4.14 7.31 25.54
C LEU A 524 -4.48 6.01 26.30
N GLU A 525 -5.45 6.05 27.20
CA GLU A 525 -5.89 4.87 27.96
C GLU A 525 -6.37 3.75 27.03
N TRP A 526 -7.14 4.11 26.00
CA TRP A 526 -7.62 3.12 25.04
C TRP A 526 -6.49 2.55 24.16
N ALA A 527 -5.53 3.39 23.74
CA ALA A 527 -4.35 2.93 23.01
C ALA A 527 -3.53 1.91 23.81
N LEU A 528 -3.31 2.17 25.09
CA LEU A 528 -2.57 1.26 25.99
C LEU A 528 -3.34 -0.05 26.23
N HIS A 529 -4.66 0.01 26.37
CA HIS A 529 -5.50 -1.19 26.46
C HIS A 529 -5.40 -2.05 25.19
N LEU A 530 -5.50 -1.44 24.01
CA LEU A 530 -5.35 -2.14 22.74
C LEU A 530 -3.94 -2.69 22.54
N GLN A 531 -2.89 -2.00 23.00
CA GLN A 531 -1.51 -2.47 22.95
C GLN A 531 -1.32 -3.75 23.78
N HIS A 532 -1.91 -3.82 24.97
CA HIS A 532 -1.92 -5.05 25.77
C HIS A 532 -2.67 -6.20 25.08
N MET A 533 -3.79 -5.91 24.42
CA MET A 533 -4.52 -6.90 23.64
C MET A 533 -3.73 -7.38 22.42
N GLN A 534 -3.06 -6.48 21.70
CA GLN A 534 -2.16 -6.83 20.60
C GLN A 534 -1.06 -7.79 21.07
N ASP A 535 -0.44 -7.50 22.21
CA ASP A 535 0.55 -8.37 22.85
C ASP A 535 0.02 -9.76 23.15
N LYS A 536 -1.20 -9.84 23.69
CA LYS A 536 -1.83 -11.11 24.05
C LYS A 536 -2.16 -11.96 22.81
N LEU A 537 -2.65 -11.34 21.74
CA LEU A 537 -3.22 -12.04 20.58
C LEU A 537 -2.16 -12.45 19.55
N PHE A 538 -1.15 -11.59 19.31
CA PHE A 538 -0.30 -11.70 18.13
C PHE A 538 1.18 -11.96 18.43
N TRP A 539 1.64 -11.74 19.66
CA TRP A 539 3.07 -11.85 19.98
C TRP A 539 3.60 -13.27 19.81
N ASP A 540 4.73 -13.42 19.13
CA ASP A 540 5.48 -14.67 19.06
C ASP A 540 6.56 -14.72 20.15
N PRO A 541 6.39 -15.53 21.21
CA PRO A 541 7.40 -15.65 22.26
C PRO A 541 8.69 -16.34 21.81
N LYS A 542 8.67 -17.07 20.67
CA LYS A 542 9.82 -17.84 20.18
C LYS A 542 10.60 -17.08 19.11
N GLY A 543 9.92 -16.66 18.04
CA GLY A 543 10.54 -15.96 16.92
C GLY A 543 10.52 -14.43 17.05
N PHE A 544 10.01 -13.90 18.15
CA PHE A 544 9.74 -12.46 18.38
C PHE A 544 8.84 -11.83 17.33
N ALA A 545 8.50 -10.55 17.52
CA ALA A 545 7.55 -9.83 16.67
C ALA A 545 6.14 -10.43 16.67
N TYR A 546 5.25 -9.81 15.91
CA TYR A 546 3.83 -10.13 15.89
C TYR A 546 3.48 -10.88 14.60
N PHE A 547 2.68 -11.94 14.73
CA PHE A 547 2.00 -12.57 13.60
C PHE A 547 0.84 -11.71 13.12
N SER A 548 0.51 -11.75 11.84
CA SER A 548 -0.63 -11.02 11.26
C SER A 548 -1.99 -11.48 11.82
N THR A 549 -2.08 -12.73 12.27
CA THR A 549 -3.33 -13.37 12.72
C THR A 549 -3.24 -13.95 14.13
N GLU A 550 -4.37 -14.19 14.81
CA GLU A 550 -4.41 -14.78 16.15
C GLU A 550 -3.89 -16.23 16.16
N ALA A 551 -3.28 -16.65 17.27
CA ALA A 551 -2.77 -18.02 17.42
C ALA A 551 -3.85 -19.12 17.42
N SER A 552 -5.09 -18.76 17.76
CA SER A 552 -6.20 -19.68 17.95
C SER A 552 -7.06 -19.89 16.69
N ASP A 553 -6.76 -19.20 15.59
CA ASP A 553 -7.53 -19.32 14.34
C ASP A 553 -7.30 -20.68 13.68
N PRO A 554 -8.31 -21.58 13.69
CA PRO A 554 -8.15 -22.95 13.19
C PRO A 554 -8.14 -23.02 11.66
N SER A 555 -8.46 -21.91 10.97
CA SER A 555 -8.55 -21.87 9.51
C SER A 555 -7.20 -21.68 8.81
N LEU A 556 -6.15 -21.32 9.56
CA LEU A 556 -4.85 -20.96 9.00
C LEU A 556 -3.83 -22.08 9.17
N LEU A 557 -3.27 -22.54 8.04
CA LEU A 557 -2.19 -23.53 8.02
C LEU A 557 -0.85 -22.94 8.46
N LEU A 558 -0.63 -21.65 8.21
CA LEU A 558 0.58 -20.90 8.54
C LEU A 558 0.21 -19.48 8.96
N ARG A 559 0.92 -18.97 9.97
CA ARG A 559 0.84 -17.57 10.40
C ARG A 559 2.05 -16.83 9.87
N LEU A 560 1.84 -15.69 9.26
CA LEU A 560 2.90 -14.90 8.62
C LEU A 560 3.27 -13.69 9.49
N LYS A 561 4.49 -13.22 9.30
CA LYS A 561 4.94 -11.90 9.75
C LYS A 561 5.35 -11.15 8.51
N ASP A 562 4.66 -10.07 8.19
CA ASP A 562 4.95 -9.31 6.97
C ASP A 562 6.35 -8.69 7.07
N ASP A 563 7.14 -8.83 6.01
CA ASP A 563 8.55 -8.42 5.95
C ASP A 563 8.89 -7.50 4.79
N GLN A 564 7.86 -6.87 4.19
CA GLN A 564 8.00 -5.88 3.15
C GLN A 564 6.94 -4.78 3.27
N ASP A 565 7.39 -3.53 3.43
CA ASP A 565 6.53 -2.34 3.35
C ASP A 565 6.11 -2.12 1.88
N GLY A 566 4.82 -1.83 1.66
CA GLY A 566 4.23 -1.65 0.34
C GLY A 566 3.44 -0.35 0.25
N ALA A 567 2.22 -0.44 -0.27
CA ALA A 567 1.26 0.66 -0.24
C ALA A 567 0.83 1.01 1.20
N GLU A 568 0.75 -0.02 2.06
CA GLU A 568 0.62 0.10 3.51
C GLU A 568 1.96 -0.29 4.17
N PRO A 569 2.34 0.34 5.30
CA PRO A 569 3.50 -0.11 6.06
C PRO A 569 3.22 -1.48 6.67
N THR A 570 4.25 -2.29 6.88
CA THR A 570 4.06 -3.53 7.61
C THR A 570 3.66 -3.23 9.07
N PRO A 571 2.72 -4.00 9.64
CA PRO A 571 2.28 -3.75 11.01
C PRO A 571 3.43 -3.88 12.03
N ASN A 572 4.41 -4.76 11.78
CA ASN A 572 5.59 -4.86 12.65
C ASN A 572 6.47 -3.61 12.61
N SER A 573 6.63 -2.94 11.47
CA SER A 573 7.35 -1.66 11.37
C SER A 573 6.73 -0.59 12.28
N VAL A 574 5.41 -0.41 12.19
CA VAL A 574 4.69 0.61 12.97
C VAL A 574 4.61 0.21 14.45
N ALA A 575 4.43 -1.08 14.75
CA ALA A 575 4.36 -1.59 16.13
C ALA A 575 5.60 -1.23 16.97
N VAL A 576 6.81 -1.23 16.37
CA VAL A 576 8.03 -0.79 17.08
C VAL A 576 7.84 0.62 17.63
N THR A 577 7.35 1.55 16.81
CA THR A 577 7.15 2.94 17.26
C THR A 577 5.98 3.10 18.23
N ASN A 578 4.90 2.33 18.06
CA ASN A 578 3.80 2.30 19.03
C ASN A 578 4.27 1.80 20.41
N LEU A 579 5.07 0.72 20.46
CA LEU A 579 5.65 0.21 21.69
C LEU A 579 6.55 1.23 22.39
N LEU A 580 7.36 1.96 21.63
CA LEU A 580 8.21 3.02 22.17
C LEU A 580 7.39 4.19 22.73
N ARG A 581 6.31 4.61 22.05
CA ARG A 581 5.36 5.61 22.56
C ARG A 581 4.64 5.12 23.80
N ALA A 582 4.14 3.88 23.78
CA ALA A 582 3.46 3.24 24.90
C ALA A 582 4.38 3.18 26.13
N ALA A 583 5.64 2.78 25.97
CA ALA A 583 6.63 2.76 27.05
C ALA A 583 6.91 4.17 27.58
N CYS A 584 7.01 5.16 26.69
CA CYS A 584 7.24 6.55 27.08
C CYS A 584 6.09 7.12 27.92
N TYR A 585 4.84 6.82 27.55
CA TYR A 585 3.65 7.33 28.25
C TYR A 585 3.31 6.57 29.53
N SER A 586 3.61 5.26 29.61
CA SER A 586 3.25 4.41 30.76
C SER A 586 4.40 4.15 31.74
N GLY A 587 5.64 4.31 31.31
CA GLY A 587 6.83 3.86 32.04
C GLY A 587 7.10 2.35 31.97
N HIS A 588 6.32 1.58 31.21
CA HIS A 588 6.49 0.13 31.08
C HIS A 588 7.65 -0.24 30.14
N MET A 589 8.81 -0.54 30.71
CA MET A 589 10.03 -0.83 29.95
C MET A 589 9.97 -2.16 29.16
N ASP A 590 9.09 -3.09 29.52
CA ASP A 590 8.87 -4.34 28.78
C ASP A 590 8.52 -4.09 27.30
N TRP A 591 7.87 -2.97 26.99
CA TRP A 591 7.57 -2.57 25.62
C TRP A 591 8.81 -2.07 24.87
N VAL A 592 9.78 -1.44 25.55
CA VAL A 592 11.08 -1.14 24.94
C VAL A 592 11.83 -2.43 24.61
N GLU A 593 11.78 -3.43 25.49
CA GLU A 593 12.38 -4.73 25.23
C GLU A 593 11.72 -5.46 24.05
N LYS A 594 10.38 -5.42 23.96
CA LYS A 594 9.64 -5.97 22.81
C LYS A 594 9.99 -5.25 21.51
N ALA A 595 10.10 -3.92 21.52
CA ALA A 595 10.54 -3.14 20.37
C ALA A 595 11.93 -3.59 19.89
N GLY A 596 12.88 -3.76 20.83
CA GLY A 596 14.21 -4.29 20.51
C GLY A 596 14.18 -5.72 19.95
N LYS A 597 13.33 -6.59 20.50
CA LYS A 597 13.13 -7.96 20.02
C LYS A 597 12.55 -8.03 18.60
N ILE A 598 11.64 -7.12 18.23
CA ILE A 598 11.16 -6.99 16.84
C ILE A 598 12.33 -6.63 15.93
N LEU A 599 13.07 -5.57 16.25
CA LEU A 599 14.20 -5.13 15.43
C LEU A 599 15.29 -6.21 15.28
N ALA A 600 15.54 -6.99 16.35
CA ALA A 600 16.43 -8.13 16.31
C ALA A 600 15.93 -9.24 15.37
N ALA A 601 14.62 -9.53 15.36
CA ALA A 601 14.03 -10.53 14.46
C ALA A 601 14.19 -10.16 12.97
N PHE A 602 14.07 -8.87 12.64
CA PHE A 602 14.20 -8.38 11.26
C PHE A 602 15.64 -7.96 10.90
N SER A 603 16.61 -8.19 11.78
CA SER A 603 17.97 -7.65 11.64
C SER A 603 18.67 -8.07 10.35
N GLU A 604 18.50 -9.32 9.92
CA GLU A 604 19.07 -9.80 8.65
C GLU A 604 18.49 -9.05 7.44
N ARG A 605 17.17 -8.84 7.43
CA ARG A 605 16.46 -8.11 6.36
C ARG A 605 16.91 -6.64 6.33
N LEU A 606 16.97 -6.00 7.49
CA LEU A 606 17.42 -4.62 7.66
C LEU A 606 18.88 -4.41 7.23
N GLN A 607 19.77 -5.36 7.50
CA GLN A 607 21.17 -5.23 7.09
C GLN A 607 21.39 -5.53 5.59
N LYS A 608 20.66 -6.49 5.01
CA LYS A 608 20.86 -6.91 3.62
C LYS A 608 20.09 -6.07 2.61
N ILE A 609 18.80 -5.81 2.86
CA ILE A 609 17.89 -5.17 1.91
C ILE A 609 16.95 -4.18 2.63
N PRO A 610 17.48 -3.15 3.31
CA PRO A 610 16.67 -2.22 4.12
C PRO A 610 15.60 -1.45 3.32
N ILE A 611 15.77 -1.25 2.01
CA ILE A 611 14.76 -0.61 1.14
C ILE A 611 13.41 -1.35 1.11
N THR A 612 13.36 -2.61 1.55
CA THR A 612 12.09 -3.36 1.69
C THR A 612 11.33 -3.01 2.96
N LEU A 613 11.97 -2.40 3.96
CA LEU A 613 11.36 -2.04 5.25
C LEU A 613 11.74 -0.62 5.71
N PRO A 614 11.59 0.43 4.86
CA PRO A 614 11.97 1.80 5.20
C PRO A 614 11.31 2.31 6.50
N GLU A 615 10.08 1.89 6.80
CA GLU A 615 9.40 2.27 8.05
C GLU A 615 10.02 1.58 9.27
N MET A 616 10.50 0.35 9.14
CA MET A 616 11.24 -0.32 10.22
C MET A 616 12.66 0.24 10.38
N VAL A 617 13.31 0.64 9.29
CA VAL A 617 14.60 1.36 9.35
C VAL A 617 14.42 2.66 10.13
N ARG A 618 13.35 3.40 9.85
CA ARG A 618 12.96 4.59 10.62
C ARG A 618 12.76 4.25 12.09
N ALA A 619 12.03 3.18 12.39
CA ALA A 619 11.79 2.74 13.76
C ALA A 619 13.10 2.34 14.49
N THR A 620 14.06 1.75 13.77
CA THR A 620 15.41 1.43 14.29
C THR A 620 16.18 2.69 14.69
N ALA A 621 16.03 3.76 13.92
CA ALA A 621 16.62 5.07 14.26
C ALA A 621 15.98 5.64 15.53
N VAL A 622 14.66 5.62 15.61
CA VAL A 622 13.91 6.09 16.78
C VAL A 622 14.30 5.33 18.05
N PHE A 623 14.47 4.01 17.94
CA PHE A 623 14.90 3.15 19.05
C PHE A 623 16.26 3.56 19.63
N HIS A 624 17.24 3.89 18.78
CA HIS A 624 18.59 4.24 19.24
C HIS A 624 18.76 5.71 19.64
N HIS A 625 18.10 6.64 18.96
CA HIS A 625 18.37 8.07 19.15
C HIS A 625 17.59 8.72 20.30
N THR A 626 16.68 7.97 20.97
CA THR A 626 15.79 8.43 22.05
C THR A 626 14.97 9.67 21.69
N LEU A 627 13.64 9.54 21.71
CA LEU A 627 12.75 10.66 21.42
C LEU A 627 12.89 11.76 22.48
N LYS A 628 13.18 12.99 22.06
CA LYS A 628 13.03 14.18 22.91
C LYS A 628 11.61 14.72 22.74
N GLN A 629 10.79 14.59 23.77
CA GLN A 629 9.51 15.28 23.84
C GLN A 629 9.72 16.71 24.37
N VAL A 630 9.18 17.70 23.65
CA VAL A 630 9.21 19.10 24.08
C VAL A 630 7.79 19.53 24.43
N TRP A 631 7.54 19.73 25.73
CA TRP A 631 6.26 20.27 26.21
C TRP A 631 6.36 21.79 26.37
N ALA A 632 5.56 22.53 25.60
CA ALA A 632 5.36 23.96 25.81
C ALA A 632 4.08 24.17 26.64
N GLY A 633 4.22 24.56 27.91
CA GLY A 633 3.08 24.82 28.80
C GLY A 633 2.40 26.16 28.54
N ALA A 634 1.11 26.27 28.89
CA ALA A 634 0.20 27.40 28.66
C ALA A 634 0.57 28.76 29.32
N HIS A 635 1.77 28.90 29.88
CA HIS A 635 2.27 30.13 30.50
C HIS A 635 3.39 30.84 29.72
N CYS A 636 3.76 30.35 28.54
CA CYS A 636 4.62 31.11 27.62
C CYS A 636 3.81 32.19 26.92
N SER A 637 4.15 33.46 27.17
CA SER A 637 3.56 34.58 26.44
C SER A 637 4.05 34.57 24.99
N LEU A 638 3.23 35.03 24.04
CA LEU A 638 3.56 35.11 22.61
C LEU A 638 4.88 35.87 22.34
N GLN A 639 5.28 36.79 23.22
CA GLN A 639 6.55 37.52 23.12
C GLN A 639 7.78 36.67 23.47
N ASP A 640 7.64 35.65 24.32
CA ASP A 640 8.73 34.75 24.69
C ASP A 640 9.02 33.69 23.61
N LEU A 641 8.02 33.36 22.78
CA LEU A 641 8.13 32.38 21.69
C LEU A 641 8.70 32.98 20.39
N GLN A 642 8.49 34.27 20.15
CA GLN A 642 9.06 34.98 19.00
C GLN A 642 10.60 35.05 19.03
N TRP A 643 11.22 34.98 20.20
CA TRP A 643 12.69 34.92 20.34
C TRP A 643 13.29 33.55 20.01
N HIS A 644 12.47 32.49 19.92
CA HIS A 644 12.91 31.11 19.68
C HIS A 644 12.33 30.47 18.42
N GLY A 645 11.64 31.22 17.56
CA GLY A 645 11.10 30.71 16.29
C GLY A 645 10.12 29.55 16.44
N CYS A 646 9.56 29.30 17.63
CA CYS A 646 8.52 28.32 17.85
C CYS A 646 7.16 29.00 17.62
N SER A 647 6.49 28.65 16.52
CA SER A 647 5.06 28.90 16.38
C SER A 647 4.31 28.05 17.42
N TYR A 648 3.21 28.58 17.96
CA TYR A 648 2.28 27.83 18.81
C TYR A 648 1.64 26.73 17.95
N SER A 649 2.29 25.57 17.90
CA SER A 649 1.72 24.31 17.46
C SER A 649 2.30 23.26 18.39
N SER A 650 1.45 22.38 18.88
CA SER A 650 1.82 21.22 19.68
C SER A 650 2.96 20.49 18.96
N VAL A 651 4.19 20.56 19.47
CA VAL A 651 5.36 19.92 18.85
C VAL A 651 5.24 18.41 19.11
N PHE A 652 4.46 17.74 18.27
CA PHE A 652 4.36 16.29 18.20
C PHE A 652 4.45 15.86 16.75
N SER A 653 5.69 15.76 16.28
CA SER A 653 6.05 14.85 15.20
C SER A 653 7.48 14.38 15.46
N LEU A 654 7.73 13.09 15.23
CA LEU A 654 8.93 12.35 15.60
C LEU A 654 10.19 12.82 14.81
N LEU A 655 10.64 14.05 15.03
CA LEU A 655 11.92 14.56 14.54
C LEU A 655 12.91 14.66 15.72
N PRO A 656 14.08 14.01 15.66
CA PRO A 656 15.14 14.22 16.64
C PRO A 656 15.62 15.68 16.57
N SER A 657 15.45 16.43 17.67
CA SER A 657 15.83 17.83 17.74
C SER A 657 17.35 18.01 17.79
N THR A 658 17.96 18.45 16.69
CA THR A 658 19.31 19.05 16.68
C THR A 658 19.27 20.40 15.96
N LEU A 659 18.74 21.43 16.62
CA LEU A 659 19.02 22.83 16.28
C LEU A 659 20.25 23.30 17.08
N PRO A 660 21.27 23.93 16.46
CA PRO A 660 22.42 24.46 17.18
C PRO A 660 22.06 25.75 17.94
N LEU A 661 22.43 25.81 19.22
CA LEU A 661 22.20 26.97 20.11
C LEU A 661 23.25 28.10 20.00
N ASP A 662 24.24 27.98 19.11
CA ASP A 662 25.40 28.87 19.11
C ASP A 662 25.35 29.96 18.04
N ARG A 663 24.48 30.96 18.22
CA ARG A 663 24.66 32.32 17.65
C ARG A 663 23.92 33.39 18.45
N LEU A 664 24.27 33.60 19.73
CA LEU A 664 23.87 34.82 20.45
C LEU A 664 24.99 35.30 21.38
N SER A 665 26.08 35.78 20.78
CA SER A 665 27.00 36.69 21.47
C SER A 665 26.68 38.12 21.06
N SER A 666 26.41 38.96 22.06
CA SER A 666 26.38 40.42 22.09
C SER A 666 25.00 41.09 22.21
N VAL A 667 25.00 42.04 23.16
CA VAL A 667 24.11 43.18 23.37
C VAL A 667 22.99 43.02 24.43
N GLY A 668 23.26 43.61 25.60
CA GLY A 668 22.29 44.42 26.35
C GLY A 668 21.61 43.78 27.56
N THR A 669 22.13 44.01 28.77
CA THR A 669 21.37 43.84 30.02
C THR A 669 20.35 44.98 30.17
N PRO A 670 19.12 44.69 30.66
CA PRO A 670 18.79 45.17 32.01
C PRO A 670 17.85 44.27 32.85
N LYS A 671 18.25 44.14 34.13
CA LYS A 671 17.49 44.13 35.40
C LYS A 671 16.31 43.15 35.62
N GLU A 672 16.61 42.14 36.44
CA GLU A 672 15.81 41.44 37.46
C GLU A 672 14.27 41.47 37.41
N LYS A 673 13.68 40.27 37.28
CA LYS A 673 12.70 39.70 38.25
C LYS A 673 12.48 38.19 38.01
N THR A 674 12.87 37.39 39.01
CA THR A 674 12.50 35.98 39.31
C THR A 674 12.69 34.89 38.23
N PRO A 675 13.43 33.79 38.49
CA PRO A 675 13.57 32.70 37.54
C PRO A 675 12.31 31.81 37.56
N LYS A 676 11.47 31.90 36.54
CA LYS A 676 10.48 30.86 36.24
C LYS A 676 11.23 29.69 35.60
N ARG A 677 11.38 28.59 36.34
CA ARG A 677 12.00 27.35 35.85
C ARG A 677 11.16 26.78 34.70
N CYS A 678 11.75 26.68 33.51
CA CYS A 678 11.26 25.81 32.45
C CYS A 678 11.69 24.39 32.80
N CYS A 679 10.74 23.49 33.09
CA CYS A 679 11.03 22.09 33.37
C CYS A 679 11.20 21.34 32.05
N ILE A 680 12.44 21.17 31.60
CA ILE A 680 12.80 20.23 30.54
C ILE A 680 12.94 18.86 31.20
N VAL A 681 12.02 17.93 30.92
CA VAL A 681 12.16 16.53 31.32
C VAL A 681 12.83 15.79 30.16
N SER A 682 14.12 15.52 30.27
CA SER A 682 14.84 14.64 29.35
C SER A 682 14.81 13.20 29.87
N THR A 683 14.28 12.25 29.12
CA THR A 683 14.45 10.82 29.40
C THR A 683 15.86 10.37 29.00
N LEU A 684 16.56 9.70 29.93
CA LEU A 684 17.96 9.26 29.80
C LEU A 684 18.09 8.02 28.90
N SER A 685 19.22 7.91 28.18
CA SER A 685 19.51 6.77 27.30
C SER A 685 19.77 5.46 28.07
N SER A 686 19.46 4.32 27.45
CA SER A 686 19.61 2.97 28.03
C SER A 686 21.04 2.58 28.40
N ALA A 687 22.06 3.25 27.83
CA ALA A 687 23.47 2.97 28.14
C ALA A 687 23.93 3.61 29.47
N GLN A 688 23.27 4.66 29.96
CA GLN A 688 23.69 5.41 31.15
C GLN A 688 22.94 5.01 32.43
N THR A 689 21.88 4.20 32.32
CA THR A 689 20.99 3.86 33.44
C THR A 689 21.62 2.89 34.46
N ARG A 690 22.70 2.17 34.12
CA ARG A 690 23.41 1.32 35.11
C ARG A 690 24.19 2.11 36.17
N CYS A 691 24.50 3.38 35.93
CA CYS A 691 25.31 4.18 36.85
C CYS A 691 24.47 5.11 37.76
N TRP A 692 23.28 5.50 37.31
CA TRP A 692 22.48 6.53 37.98
C TRP A 692 21.69 6.03 39.21
N TRP A 693 21.29 4.75 39.25
CA TRP A 693 20.55 4.21 40.40
C TRP A 693 21.40 4.07 41.67
N SER A 694 22.73 3.93 41.56
CA SER A 694 23.63 3.86 42.74
C SER A 694 23.82 5.21 43.45
N GLN A 695 23.46 6.33 42.84
CA GLN A 695 23.70 7.68 43.41
C GLN A 695 22.43 8.37 43.94
N MET A 696 21.23 7.87 43.62
CA MET A 696 19.97 8.43 44.15
C MET A 696 19.57 7.90 45.53
N GLU A 697 20.10 6.75 45.98
CA GLU A 697 19.85 6.25 47.35
C GLU A 697 20.59 7.05 48.45
N THR A 698 21.50 7.96 48.08
CA THR A 698 22.31 8.71 49.06
C THR A 698 21.85 10.16 49.29
N ALA A 699 20.78 10.63 48.62
CA ALA A 699 20.41 12.04 48.63
C ALA A 699 19.03 12.40 49.23
N LEU A 700 18.24 11.43 49.71
CA LEU A 700 16.97 11.70 50.39
C LEU A 700 16.78 10.76 51.59
N GLY A 701 17.20 11.21 52.78
CA GLY A 701 17.01 10.45 54.00
C GLY A 701 17.37 11.23 55.26
N SER A 702 16.52 12.15 55.70
CA SER A 702 16.53 12.63 57.08
C SER A 702 15.13 13.03 57.56
N SER A 703 14.44 12.11 58.23
CA SER A 703 13.90 12.33 59.60
C SER A 703 13.38 11.01 60.22
N THR A 704 14.04 10.60 61.31
CA THR A 704 13.58 9.89 62.54
C THR A 704 12.28 9.07 62.48
N ALA A 705 12.15 7.82 62.95
CA ALA A 705 12.81 6.94 63.92
C ALA A 705 12.45 5.48 63.52
N SER A 706 12.97 4.33 64.00
CA SER A 706 13.58 3.91 65.26
C SER A 706 14.24 2.53 65.04
N CYS A 707 15.24 2.23 65.88
CA CYS A 707 16.10 1.05 65.93
C CYS A 707 15.45 -0.33 65.78
N LEU A 708 16.14 -1.26 65.10
CA LEU A 708 16.70 -2.49 65.71
C LEU A 708 17.72 -3.17 64.78
N SER A 709 18.79 -3.62 65.41
CA SER A 709 20.04 -4.20 64.91
C SER A 709 19.91 -5.57 64.24
N LEU A 710 20.81 -5.88 63.29
CA LEU A 710 21.83 -6.95 63.40
C LEU A 710 22.82 -6.92 62.22
N HIS A 711 24.02 -7.44 62.50
CA HIS A 711 25.31 -7.17 61.85
C HIS A 711 25.74 -8.36 60.91
N PRO A 712 26.94 -8.38 60.30
CA PRO A 712 27.16 -8.38 58.84
C PRO A 712 27.87 -9.64 58.29
N TRP A 713 28.17 -9.74 56.98
CA TRP A 713 29.41 -10.39 56.50
C TRP A 713 29.91 -9.93 55.12
N ARG A 714 31.25 -9.81 55.06
CA ARG A 714 32.26 -9.34 54.06
C ARG A 714 32.16 -9.95 52.64
N GLY A 715 32.74 -9.39 51.55
CA GLY A 715 33.57 -8.18 51.40
C GLY A 715 34.34 -8.06 50.05
N ARG A 716 35.30 -7.12 50.09
CA ARG A 716 36.47 -6.80 49.22
C ARG A 716 36.33 -5.93 47.95
N MET A 717 36.99 -4.77 48.06
CA MET A 717 37.35 -3.76 47.06
C MET A 717 38.59 -4.12 46.22
N GLY A 718 38.73 -3.45 45.08
CA GLY A 718 40.01 -3.04 44.47
C GLY A 718 39.82 -1.73 43.68
N LYS A 719 40.56 -0.67 44.04
CA LYS A 719 40.54 0.68 43.45
C LYS A 719 41.67 0.89 42.39
N PRO A 720 41.59 1.92 41.52
CA PRO A 720 42.48 2.19 40.37
C PRO A 720 43.49 3.36 40.58
N LEU A 721 44.37 3.62 39.59
CA LEU A 721 45.04 4.90 39.14
C LEU A 721 46.40 4.62 38.43
N PRO A 722 47.11 5.56 37.71
CA PRO A 722 46.72 6.79 36.97
C PRO A 722 47.43 7.00 35.57
N ILE A 723 47.32 8.23 35.04
CA ILE A 723 47.62 8.84 33.71
C ILE A 723 49.06 9.42 33.54
N SER A 724 49.61 9.47 32.30
CA SER A 724 50.43 10.58 31.67
C SER A 724 50.83 10.19 30.22
N ALA A 725 50.58 10.91 29.10
CA ALA A 725 50.97 12.24 28.58
C ALA A 725 52.34 12.34 27.84
N ALA A 726 52.33 13.04 26.68
CA ALA A 726 53.45 13.53 25.80
C ALA A 726 54.00 12.53 24.74
N THR A 727 54.39 12.84 23.48
CA THR A 727 54.56 14.08 22.67
C THR A 727 54.84 13.69 21.20
N SER A 728 54.51 14.55 20.22
CA SER A 728 54.91 14.50 18.78
C SER A 728 56.33 15.10 18.59
N PRO A 729 57.04 14.96 17.44
CA PRO A 729 56.72 15.67 16.17
C PRO A 729 57.12 14.97 14.83
N ALA A 730 56.63 15.54 13.70
CA ALA A 730 57.03 15.28 12.30
C ALA A 730 58.35 16.00 11.91
N PRO A 731 58.97 15.79 10.71
CA PRO A 731 58.52 16.50 9.49
C PRO A 731 58.76 15.82 8.09
N CYS A 732 58.02 16.36 7.11
CA CYS A 732 58.18 16.56 5.64
C CYS A 732 59.28 15.87 4.81
N LEU A 733 58.93 15.43 3.57
CA LEU A 733 59.40 15.98 2.26
C LEU A 733 58.90 15.16 1.04
N SER A 734 58.26 15.85 0.09
CA SER A 734 58.12 15.54 -1.36
C SER A 734 59.30 16.21 -2.13
N PRO A 735 59.55 16.11 -3.48
CA PRO A 735 58.58 15.92 -4.59
C PRO A 735 59.13 15.19 -5.87
N LEU A 736 58.40 15.37 -7.00
CA LEU A 736 58.75 15.17 -8.44
C LEU A 736 58.45 13.77 -9.00
N SER A 737 58.09 13.53 -10.27
CA SER A 737 57.43 14.22 -11.40
C SER A 737 57.70 13.30 -12.62
N ARG A 738 56.72 13.01 -13.49
CA ARG A 738 56.83 13.05 -14.98
C ARG A 738 55.81 12.15 -15.71
N SER A 739 55.37 12.73 -16.80
CA SER A 739 54.46 12.37 -17.90
C SER A 739 55.05 11.44 -18.98
N CYS A 740 54.17 10.80 -19.77
CA CYS A 740 54.21 10.47 -21.23
C CYS A 740 53.15 9.37 -21.50
N VAL A 741 52.04 9.54 -22.26
CA VAL A 741 51.81 9.67 -23.72
C VAL A 741 52.29 8.49 -24.58
N GLY A 742 51.37 7.82 -25.32
CA GLY A 742 51.69 7.17 -26.62
C GLY A 742 50.99 5.85 -27.03
N CYS A 743 49.82 5.96 -27.69
CA CYS A 743 49.27 5.29 -28.89
C CYS A 743 49.49 3.80 -29.33
N SER A 744 48.36 3.21 -29.78
CA SER A 744 48.12 2.26 -30.91
C SER A 744 48.48 0.76 -30.70
N ALA A 745 47.84 -0.28 -31.27
CA ALA A 745 46.97 -0.43 -32.45
C ALA A 745 46.23 -1.81 -32.46
N HIS A 746 45.09 -1.86 -33.19
CA HIS A 746 44.51 -2.94 -34.04
C HIS A 746 44.37 -4.43 -33.61
N GLU A 747 43.10 -4.89 -33.52
CA GLU A 747 42.37 -6.04 -34.19
C GLU A 747 43.12 -7.15 -34.98
N PRO A 748 42.49 -8.28 -35.40
CA PRO A 748 41.23 -8.98 -35.03
C PRO A 748 41.39 -10.55 -34.93
N VAL A 749 40.27 -11.32 -34.84
CA VAL A 749 39.97 -12.62 -35.51
C VAL A 749 39.14 -13.61 -34.64
N SER A 750 38.01 -14.06 -35.20
CA SER A 750 37.15 -15.23 -34.89
C SER A 750 37.35 -16.26 -36.04
N PRO A 751 37.06 -17.60 -36.01
CA PRO A 751 35.84 -18.25 -35.46
C PRO A 751 35.88 -19.76 -35.01
N ALA A 752 34.69 -20.25 -34.56
CA ALA A 752 34.16 -21.65 -34.56
C ALA A 752 34.67 -22.66 -33.49
N ALA A 753 33.90 -23.59 -32.88
CA ALA A 753 32.48 -23.99 -32.88
C ALA A 753 32.16 -25.02 -31.75
N ARG A 754 30.85 -25.25 -31.51
CA ARG A 754 30.14 -26.37 -30.81
C ARG A 754 30.00 -26.26 -29.27
N GLY A 755 28.85 -26.48 -28.64
CA GLY A 755 27.55 -27.00 -29.07
C GLY A 755 26.42 -26.65 -28.08
N LYS A 756 25.18 -26.71 -28.60
CA LYS A 756 23.92 -26.28 -27.97
C LYS A 756 23.35 -27.31 -26.98
N ALA A 757 22.74 -26.82 -25.91
CA ALA A 757 21.52 -27.41 -25.33
C ALA A 757 20.63 -26.26 -24.79
N ARG A 758 19.56 -25.94 -25.52
CA ARG A 758 18.44 -25.11 -25.06
C ARG A 758 17.32 -26.07 -24.67
N VAL A 759 16.88 -26.05 -23.42
CA VAL A 759 15.56 -26.55 -23.03
C VAL A 759 14.62 -25.35 -23.08
N GLY A 760 13.74 -25.34 -24.08
CA GLY A 760 12.60 -24.43 -24.13
C GLY A 760 11.40 -25.11 -23.48
N GLN A 761 10.81 -24.49 -22.46
CA GLN A 761 9.45 -24.79 -22.03
C GLN A 761 8.50 -23.95 -22.89
N THR A 762 7.83 -24.60 -23.83
CA THR A 762 6.60 -24.12 -24.45
C THR A 762 5.44 -24.69 -23.65
N GLY A 763 4.71 -23.85 -22.90
CA GLY A 763 3.46 -24.24 -22.27
C GLY A 763 2.36 -24.42 -23.32
N THR A 764 2.08 -25.66 -23.70
CA THR A 764 0.90 -26.05 -24.46
C THR A 764 -0.22 -26.41 -23.48
N GLY A 765 -1.35 -25.70 -23.51
CA GLY A 765 -2.52 -26.00 -22.69
C GLY A 765 -3.08 -27.40 -22.98
N THR A 766 -3.26 -28.19 -21.93
CA THR A 766 -3.79 -29.56 -21.99
C THR A 766 -5.31 -29.60 -21.82
N TRP A 767 -5.92 -30.62 -22.41
CA TRP A 767 -7.37 -30.86 -22.58
C TRP A 767 -7.65 -32.30 -22.20
N GLU A 768 -8.63 -32.57 -21.33
CA GLU A 768 -8.62 -33.87 -20.63
C GLU A 768 -10.04 -34.43 -20.43
N ASN A 769 -10.25 -35.66 -20.91
CA ASN A 769 -11.45 -36.46 -20.65
C ASN A 769 -11.07 -37.59 -19.69
N LEU A 770 -11.84 -37.79 -18.62
CA LEU A 770 -11.56 -38.76 -17.56
C LEU A 770 -12.70 -39.77 -17.42
N ILE A 771 -12.35 -41.03 -17.12
CA ILE A 771 -13.33 -42.07 -16.77
C ILE A 771 -13.22 -42.34 -15.27
N ILE A 772 -14.33 -42.18 -14.54
CA ILE A 772 -14.39 -42.20 -13.07
C ILE A 772 -15.37 -43.30 -12.61
N GLU A 773 -15.03 -44.04 -11.57
CA GLU A 773 -15.95 -44.97 -10.90
C GLU A 773 -16.85 -44.22 -9.92
N ALA A 774 -18.16 -44.45 -10.00
CA ALA A 774 -19.14 -43.88 -9.07
C ALA A 774 -19.17 -44.70 -7.76
N THR A 775 -18.17 -44.50 -6.89
CA THR A 775 -18.17 -45.07 -5.52
C THR A 775 -18.88 -44.16 -4.54
#